data_AF-A0A8J4PXN9-F1
#
_entry.id   AF-A0A8J4PXN9-F1
#
_cell.length_a   1.000
_cell.length_b   1.000
_cell.length_c   1.000
_cell.angle_alpha   90.00
_cell.angle_beta   90.00
_cell.angle_gamma   90.00
#
_symmetry.space_group_name_H-M   'P 1'
#
loop_
_entity.id
_entity.type
_entity.pdbx_description
1 polymer ?
#
loop_
_entity_poly.entity_id
_entity_poly.type
_entity_poly.pdbx_seq_one_letter_code
_entity_poly.pdbx_strand_id
1 'polypeptide(L)'
;MSRKVERQRLLDKDRDLENGVSLDKPINTQDVILGSRGNKDDSDLYDDGLSVVEKQKQRSTLYSLKLFTTVLLFGFIISTNVLFFVGNRVIFYPNPVNSTTTTTSSNSTITPGMMDQFNMKYFIYFSTFDVLLLSYILSVFWVVCIFIQGYLYQLSTMVMSVLGLVYLIAKSSLSIPLLVKSLEGEYVSPDILPPNSTILTNSASRQLTIACLANSIGLVVIYLALNVYPTIVYRVEYNIQAAKDKKKHSDAEAMDSVHNKKKRESRINTSGNAKRLAVLSKPELPLILCGMIALIFSSLSSLAIPAFFGQIVEVLSTTGDINTLNNSTMALVIIFVVGSLATSIRAYLFTLAGQRFVARMRNELFGAIIKQDVSFFDQSRTGELINRLASDTQVLQNTVTVNISMAVRYTIQIIGTIILLFVTNWRLTLVMLAIIPVLAISAVFYGKKVKLLGKEVQEILAKTSTTAEQVISNVRTVKAFAKEEKFVAIYGKDVHESYLLGKTLAIAGGIFSGSVFLIAQLAIVLIVYIGAKQVLNGQTTTGNLTSFLLYTLTVAMALAFVSSLFGDFMQAIGASDRIFELMDKIPSIPMSGGQVFSNPPVGEIELNDITFTYPTKGSQVLKNISLKLQTGTITALVGPSGGGKSTIVSLIERFYDPDSGLITLDGVDIKQIDLKWYRGIIGYVSQEPLLFAGSIRENISFGIENASMEDIVAAAEKANAHQFIEQFENKYDSYVGERGVILSGGQRQRIAIARALLLNPKILLLDEATSALDAESEYLVKEAIDRLMRDRTVLVIAHRLSTVVNATTVLVINQGTISERGTHDELVKNESGIYYNLVKRQLGSN
;
A
#
# COMPACT_ATOMS: atom_id res chain seq x y z
N MET A 1 0.69 -26.46 -41.90
CA MET A 1 -0.11 -27.71 -41.87
C MET A 1 0.16 -28.60 -40.65
N SER A 2 1.35 -28.63 -40.05
CA SER A 2 1.67 -29.54 -38.93
C SER A 2 0.89 -29.31 -37.62
N ARG A 3 0.38 -28.10 -37.32
CA ARG A 3 -0.36 -27.81 -36.08
C ARG A 3 -1.86 -28.19 -36.10
N LYS A 4 -2.44 -28.49 -37.26
CA LYS A 4 -3.84 -28.96 -37.36
C LYS A 4 -3.95 -30.46 -37.10
N VAL A 5 -2.94 -31.24 -37.50
CA VAL A 5 -2.91 -32.71 -37.33
C VAL A 5 -2.76 -33.12 -35.87
N GLU A 6 -2.02 -32.35 -35.08
CA GLU A 6 -1.77 -32.64 -33.66
C GLU A 6 -2.99 -32.33 -32.77
N ARG A 7 -3.78 -31.31 -33.13
CA ARG A 7 -5.02 -30.97 -32.42
C ARG A 7 -6.14 -31.99 -32.66
N GLN A 8 -6.13 -32.67 -33.80
CA GLN A 8 -7.12 -33.68 -34.15
C GLN A 8 -6.84 -35.02 -33.44
N ARG A 9 -5.55 -35.40 -33.29
CA ARG A 9 -5.15 -36.58 -32.49
C ARG A 9 -5.47 -36.46 -30.99
N LEU A 10 -5.51 -35.25 -30.44
CA LEU A 10 -5.86 -35.04 -29.03
C LEU A 10 -7.37 -35.13 -28.79
N LEU A 11 -8.19 -34.78 -29.79
CA LEU A 11 -9.66 -34.85 -29.69
C LEU A 11 -10.22 -36.26 -29.89
N ASP A 12 -9.55 -37.11 -30.67
CA ASP A 12 -9.95 -38.51 -30.82
C ASP A 12 -9.62 -39.34 -29.57
N LYS A 13 -8.61 -38.95 -28.79
CA LYS A 13 -8.21 -39.67 -27.57
C LYS A 13 -9.17 -39.47 -26.39
N ASP A 14 -9.94 -38.39 -26.38
CA ASP A 14 -10.96 -38.10 -25.36
C ASP A 14 -12.30 -38.82 -25.64
N ARG A 15 -12.57 -39.20 -26.89
CA ARG A 15 -13.81 -39.92 -27.26
C ARG A 15 -13.81 -41.41 -26.89
N ASP A 16 -12.63 -42.01 -26.76
CA ASP A 16 -12.49 -43.43 -26.38
C ASP A 16 -12.65 -43.67 -24.87
N LEU A 17 -12.69 -42.60 -24.05
CA LEU A 17 -12.88 -42.67 -22.59
C LEU A 17 -14.35 -42.52 -22.15
N GLU A 18 -15.27 -42.08 -23.02
CA GLU A 18 -16.68 -41.89 -22.68
C GLU A 18 -17.59 -43.10 -22.99
N ASN A 19 -17.08 -44.15 -23.65
CA ASN A 19 -17.87 -45.35 -23.97
C ASN A 19 -17.35 -46.58 -23.21
N GLY A 20 -17.68 -46.65 -21.92
CA GLY A 20 -17.34 -47.79 -21.07
C GLY A 20 -18.22 -47.95 -19.84
N VAL A 21 -19.21 -48.83 -19.97
CA VAL A 21 -19.92 -49.59 -18.91
C VAL A 21 -21.16 -48.95 -18.27
N SER A 22 -22.28 -49.62 -18.51
CA SER A 22 -23.60 -49.44 -17.91
C SER A 22 -23.99 -50.62 -17.00
N LEU A 23 -24.70 -50.31 -15.89
CA LEU A 23 -25.64 -51.15 -15.08
C LEU A 23 -24.99 -52.30 -14.25
N ASP A 24 -25.35 -52.65 -13.01
CA ASP A 24 -26.61 -52.51 -12.26
C ASP A 24 -26.45 -52.95 -10.76
N LYS A 25 -27.41 -52.53 -9.90
CA LYS A 25 -27.85 -53.04 -8.57
C LYS A 25 -27.34 -52.46 -7.21
N PRO A 26 -28.23 -52.32 -6.19
CA PRO A 26 -27.98 -51.63 -4.92
C PRO A 26 -27.81 -52.58 -3.72
N ILE A 27 -26.91 -52.28 -2.77
CA ILE A 27 -26.89 -52.95 -1.44
C ILE A 27 -26.62 -51.95 -0.32
N ASN A 28 -27.35 -52.20 0.76
CA ASN A 28 -27.65 -51.44 1.96
C ASN A 28 -26.50 -51.41 2.98
N THR A 29 -26.53 -50.38 3.83
CA THR A 29 -25.67 -50.11 4.99
C THR A 29 -25.89 -51.09 6.15
N GLN A 30 -24.79 -51.58 6.76
CA GLN A 30 -24.45 -51.56 8.22
C GLN A 30 -23.53 -52.73 8.63
N ASP A 31 -22.69 -52.42 9.63
CA ASP A 31 -21.87 -53.29 10.49
C ASP A 31 -20.52 -53.82 9.95
N VAL A 32 -19.41 -53.29 10.46
CA VAL A 32 -18.67 -53.81 11.63
C VAL A 32 -17.48 -52.89 11.94
N ILE A 33 -17.45 -52.43 13.19
CA ILE A 33 -16.38 -51.68 13.87
C ILE A 33 -15.37 -52.70 14.45
N LEU A 34 -14.06 -52.40 14.36
CA LEU A 34 -12.98 -52.64 15.35
C LEU A 34 -11.68 -53.22 14.76
N GLY A 35 -10.57 -52.48 14.92
CA GLY A 35 -9.32 -53.07 15.42
C GLY A 35 -8.10 -53.15 14.48
N SER A 36 -7.08 -52.34 14.82
CA SER A 36 -5.64 -52.66 14.78
C SER A 36 -4.82 -52.49 13.47
N ARG A 37 -3.99 -51.43 13.49
CA ARG A 37 -2.57 -51.31 13.06
C ARG A 37 -2.10 -52.03 11.78
N GLY A 38 -1.62 -51.22 10.82
CA GLY A 38 -0.47 -51.55 9.99
C GLY A 38 -0.53 -51.07 8.54
N ASN A 39 0.24 -50.01 8.25
CA ASN A 39 0.88 -49.67 6.97
C ASN A 39 0.10 -49.88 5.65
N LYS A 40 -0.24 -48.77 4.97
CA LYS A 40 0.15 -48.48 3.57
C LYS A 40 -0.47 -47.17 3.08
N ASP A 41 0.28 -46.52 2.21
CA ASP A 41 -0.16 -45.52 1.24
C ASP A 41 -1.46 -45.94 0.54
N ASP A 42 -2.16 -44.94 0.01
CA ASP A 42 -3.46 -44.94 -0.67
C ASP A 42 -4.70 -44.71 0.22
N SER A 43 -5.09 -43.44 0.31
CA SER A 43 -6.51 -43.03 0.13
C SER A 43 -6.63 -41.51 0.07
N ASP A 44 -6.40 -40.97 -1.14
CA ASP A 44 -7.11 -39.78 -1.61
C ASP A 44 -8.61 -40.08 -1.61
N LEU A 45 -9.33 -39.73 -0.55
CA LEU A 45 -10.78 -39.54 -0.66
C LEU A 45 -11.27 -38.50 0.35
N TYR A 46 -11.56 -37.33 -0.21
CA TYR A 46 -12.22 -36.18 0.39
C TYR A 46 -13.38 -36.57 1.31
N ASP A 47 -13.24 -36.30 2.61
CA ASP A 47 -14.38 -36.14 3.52
C ASP A 47 -14.56 -34.64 3.83
N ASP A 48 -15.35 -34.01 2.97
CA ASP A 48 -15.70 -32.59 2.97
C ASP A 48 -16.78 -32.38 4.05
N GLY A 49 -16.63 -31.38 4.92
CA GLY A 49 -17.42 -31.19 6.16
C GLY A 49 -18.92 -30.87 6.03
N LEU A 50 -19.57 -31.30 4.96
CA LEU A 50 -21.03 -31.39 4.80
C LEU A 50 -21.33 -32.58 3.88
N SER A 51 -22.26 -33.44 4.30
CA SER A 51 -22.65 -34.61 3.53
C SER A 51 -23.12 -34.21 2.12
N VAL A 52 -22.83 -35.03 1.11
CA VAL A 52 -23.29 -34.81 -0.29
C VAL A 52 -24.80 -34.55 -0.34
N VAL A 53 -25.55 -35.20 0.57
CA VAL A 53 -26.98 -35.05 0.79
C VAL A 53 -27.36 -33.63 1.22
N GLU A 54 -26.60 -32.98 2.10
CA GLU A 54 -26.87 -31.60 2.53
C GLU A 54 -26.60 -30.56 1.45
N LYS A 55 -25.56 -30.76 0.63
CA LYS A 55 -25.30 -29.92 -0.55
C LYS A 55 -26.43 -30.04 -1.58
N GLN A 56 -26.95 -31.25 -1.77
CA GLN A 56 -28.04 -31.50 -2.71
C GLN A 56 -29.37 -30.96 -2.18
N LYS A 57 -29.62 -31.05 -0.86
CA LYS A 57 -30.80 -30.48 -0.17
C LYS A 57 -30.79 -28.95 -0.23
N GLN A 58 -29.64 -28.31 -0.01
CA GLN A 58 -29.51 -26.85 -0.13
C GLN A 58 -29.66 -26.35 -1.58
N ARG A 59 -29.11 -27.07 -2.57
CA ARG A 59 -29.33 -26.76 -4.00
C ARG A 59 -30.79 -26.95 -4.40
N SER A 60 -31.44 -28.03 -3.97
CA SER A 60 -32.86 -28.28 -4.19
C SER A 60 -33.74 -27.17 -3.61
N THR A 61 -33.43 -26.71 -2.39
CA THR A 61 -34.13 -25.58 -1.75
C THR A 61 -33.94 -24.27 -2.52
N LEU A 62 -32.76 -24.06 -3.13
CA LEU A 62 -32.49 -22.88 -3.96
C LEU A 62 -33.27 -22.93 -5.29
N TYR A 63 -33.37 -24.11 -5.92
CA TYR A 63 -34.12 -24.30 -7.16
C TYR A 63 -35.63 -24.22 -6.95
N SER A 64 -36.16 -24.77 -5.86
CA SER A 64 -37.58 -24.67 -5.51
C SER A 64 -37.97 -23.23 -5.20
N LEU A 65 -37.09 -22.47 -4.51
CA LEU A 65 -37.34 -21.05 -4.26
C LEU A 65 -37.34 -20.23 -5.55
N LYS A 66 -36.38 -20.49 -6.48
CA LYS A 66 -36.37 -19.85 -7.81
C LYS A 66 -37.65 -20.14 -8.58
N LEU A 67 -38.07 -21.40 -8.64
CA LEU A 67 -39.30 -21.81 -9.32
C LEU A 67 -40.54 -21.13 -8.71
N PHE A 68 -40.61 -21.06 -7.38
CA PHE A 68 -41.71 -20.41 -6.67
C PHE A 68 -41.80 -18.91 -6.97
N THR A 69 -40.67 -18.19 -6.99
CA THR A 69 -40.65 -16.77 -7.40
C THR A 69 -41.06 -16.58 -8.87
N THR A 70 -40.63 -17.44 -9.79
CA THR A 70 -41.01 -17.33 -11.20
C THR A 70 -42.50 -17.58 -11.41
N VAL A 71 -43.08 -18.56 -10.71
CA VAL A 71 -44.52 -18.88 -10.78
C VAL A 71 -45.37 -17.74 -10.19
N LEU A 72 -44.95 -17.14 -9.07
CA LEU A 72 -45.62 -15.96 -8.52
C LEU A 72 -45.58 -14.76 -9.48
N LEU A 73 -44.45 -14.55 -10.17
CA LEU A 73 -44.30 -13.47 -11.14
C LEU A 73 -45.20 -13.70 -12.37
N PHE A 74 -45.28 -14.93 -12.85
CA PHE A 74 -46.14 -15.30 -13.98
C PHE A 74 -47.63 -15.22 -13.62
N GLY A 75 -48.01 -15.69 -12.42
CA GLY A 75 -49.36 -15.55 -11.89
C GLY A 75 -49.79 -14.10 -11.71
N PHE A 76 -48.87 -13.22 -11.33
CA PHE A 76 -49.12 -11.78 -11.25
C PHE A 76 -49.31 -11.15 -12.64
N ILE A 77 -48.47 -11.50 -13.64
CA ILE A 77 -48.64 -11.02 -15.03
C ILE A 77 -50.00 -11.46 -15.59
N ILE A 78 -50.42 -12.70 -15.34
CA ILE A 78 -51.72 -13.20 -15.79
C ILE A 78 -52.87 -12.50 -15.03
N SER A 79 -52.77 -12.35 -13.71
CA SER A 79 -53.79 -11.67 -12.89
C SER A 79 -53.98 -10.20 -13.28
N THR A 80 -52.90 -9.49 -13.57
CA THR A 80 -52.94 -8.08 -13.98
C THR A 80 -53.56 -7.91 -15.37
N ASN A 81 -53.36 -8.87 -16.27
CA ASN A 81 -53.98 -8.90 -17.60
C ASN A 81 -55.46 -9.36 -17.55
N VAL A 82 -55.81 -10.30 -16.67
CA VAL A 82 -57.20 -10.79 -16.50
C VAL A 82 -58.08 -9.76 -15.80
N LEU A 83 -57.58 -9.03 -14.80
CA LEU A 83 -58.33 -7.92 -14.17
C LEU A 83 -58.68 -6.82 -15.18
N PHE A 84 -57.84 -6.60 -16.19
CA PHE A 84 -58.07 -5.60 -17.24
C PHE A 84 -59.11 -6.07 -18.28
N PHE A 85 -59.21 -7.37 -18.55
CA PHE A 85 -60.22 -7.91 -19.47
C PHE A 85 -61.63 -8.02 -18.84
N VAL A 86 -61.75 -8.13 -17.51
CA VAL A 86 -63.04 -8.25 -16.81
C VAL A 86 -63.75 -6.90 -16.63
N GLY A 87 -63.04 -5.76 -16.75
CA GLY A 87 -63.58 -4.41 -16.56
C GLY A 87 -64.48 -3.84 -17.67
N ASN A 88 -65.04 -4.68 -18.56
CA ASN A 88 -65.78 -4.25 -19.75
C ASN A 88 -67.31 -4.13 -19.53
N ARG A 89 -67.77 -3.81 -18.31
CA ARG A 89 -69.19 -3.51 -18.03
C ARG A 89 -69.33 -2.34 -17.07
N VAL A 90 -69.74 -1.19 -17.60
CA VAL A 90 -70.47 -0.18 -16.82
C VAL A 90 -71.78 0.10 -17.54
N ILE A 91 -72.86 -0.13 -16.81
CA ILE A 91 -74.26 -0.10 -17.20
C ILE A 91 -74.74 1.37 -17.22
N PHE A 92 -75.43 1.76 -18.28
CA PHE A 92 -76.11 3.04 -18.44
C PHE A 92 -77.31 3.19 -17.48
N TYR A 93 -77.53 4.40 -16.96
CA TYR A 93 -78.89 4.90 -16.66
C TYR A 93 -79.03 6.34 -17.17
N PRO A 94 -80.02 6.63 -18.04
CA PRO A 94 -80.34 7.97 -18.51
C PRO A 94 -81.44 8.61 -17.65
N ASN A 95 -81.43 9.93 -17.46
CA ASN A 95 -82.54 10.79 -17.89
C ASN A 95 -82.28 12.29 -17.68
N PRO A 96 -82.99 13.17 -18.41
CA PRO A 96 -82.40 14.30 -19.09
C PRO A 96 -82.90 15.62 -18.51
N VAL A 97 -82.13 16.68 -18.69
CA VAL A 97 -82.71 17.98 -19.05
C VAL A 97 -81.72 18.68 -19.96
N ASN A 98 -82.12 18.97 -21.19
CA ASN A 98 -81.88 20.30 -21.76
C ASN A 98 -82.90 20.62 -22.85
N SER A 99 -83.34 21.87 -22.76
CA SER A 99 -84.28 22.59 -23.62
C SER A 99 -83.73 22.90 -25.01
N THR A 100 -84.60 22.88 -26.03
CA THR A 100 -84.61 23.86 -27.13
C THR A 100 -86.01 24.00 -27.75
N THR A 101 -86.62 25.16 -27.48
CA THR A 101 -87.40 26.08 -28.34
C THR A 101 -88.21 25.63 -29.57
N THR A 102 -89.50 26.01 -29.55
CA THR A 102 -90.10 26.90 -30.57
C THR A 102 -90.93 28.02 -29.92
N THR A 103 -90.81 29.22 -30.50
CA THR A 103 -91.71 30.39 -30.46
C THR A 103 -91.87 31.27 -29.20
N THR A 104 -91.36 32.50 -29.35
CA THR A 104 -91.91 33.82 -28.91
C THR A 104 -92.28 34.05 -27.45
N SER A 105 -91.45 34.80 -26.72
CA SER A 105 -91.74 36.16 -26.18
C SER A 105 -90.87 36.52 -24.95
N SER A 106 -90.53 37.82 -24.87
CA SER A 106 -89.97 38.58 -23.73
C SER A 106 -88.49 38.38 -23.29
N ASN A 107 -87.72 39.43 -23.57
CA ASN A 107 -86.50 39.96 -22.95
C ASN A 107 -85.97 39.31 -21.64
N SER A 108 -84.74 38.80 -21.67
CA SER A 108 -83.53 39.38 -21.04
C SER A 108 -82.50 38.30 -20.62
N THR A 109 -81.25 38.51 -21.04
CA THR A 109 -79.95 38.08 -20.45
C THR A 109 -79.79 36.68 -19.83
N ILE A 110 -78.85 35.89 -20.37
CA ILE A 110 -77.72 35.16 -19.72
C ILE A 110 -77.29 33.99 -20.64
N THR A 111 -76.01 33.97 -21.02
CA THR A 111 -75.34 32.86 -21.73
C THR A 111 -74.96 31.71 -20.77
N PRO A 112 -75.38 30.45 -21.01
CA PRO A 112 -74.83 29.27 -20.35
C PRO A 112 -73.76 28.57 -21.23
N GLY A 113 -72.65 28.21 -20.60
CA GLY A 113 -71.45 27.65 -21.22
C GLY A 113 -71.58 26.19 -21.67
N MET A 114 -70.85 25.88 -22.75
CA MET A 114 -70.57 24.53 -23.22
C MET A 114 -69.62 23.83 -22.24
N MET A 115 -70.14 22.86 -21.50
CA MET A 115 -69.36 21.81 -20.88
C MET A 115 -69.67 20.53 -21.66
N ASP A 116 -68.74 20.06 -22.50
CA ASP A 116 -68.74 18.65 -22.88
C ASP A 116 -67.40 18.15 -23.43
N GLN A 117 -67.13 16.87 -23.14
CA GLN A 117 -66.10 15.96 -23.67
C GLN A 117 -64.75 15.80 -22.93
N PHE A 118 -64.81 15.01 -21.85
CA PHE A 118 -63.68 14.22 -21.34
C PHE A 118 -63.54 12.93 -22.19
N ASN A 119 -62.56 12.84 -23.09
CA ASN A 119 -62.42 11.69 -24.00
C ASN A 119 -61.63 10.53 -23.34
N MET A 120 -62.32 9.74 -22.50
CA MET A 120 -61.75 8.62 -21.73
C MET A 120 -61.07 7.54 -22.62
N LYS A 121 -61.41 7.50 -23.92
CA LYS A 121 -60.77 6.63 -24.92
C LYS A 121 -59.28 6.94 -25.09
N TYR A 122 -58.89 8.21 -25.07
CA TYR A 122 -57.48 8.62 -25.21
C TYR A 122 -56.66 8.31 -23.96
N PHE A 123 -57.22 8.48 -22.76
CA PHE A 123 -56.53 8.13 -21.52
C PHE A 123 -56.27 6.62 -21.41
N ILE A 124 -57.23 5.80 -21.84
CA ILE A 124 -57.08 4.33 -21.85
C ILE A 124 -56.09 3.90 -22.93
N TYR A 125 -56.12 4.48 -24.15
CA TYR A 125 -55.13 4.21 -25.20
C TYR A 125 -53.71 4.63 -24.80
N PHE A 126 -53.56 5.79 -24.15
CA PHE A 126 -52.25 6.29 -23.72
C PHE A 126 -51.68 5.44 -22.56
N SER A 127 -52.53 5.02 -21.62
CA SER A 127 -52.11 4.15 -20.52
C SER A 127 -51.84 2.70 -20.97
N THR A 128 -52.56 2.18 -21.96
CA THR A 128 -52.31 0.83 -22.51
C THR A 128 -51.06 0.81 -23.39
N PHE A 129 -50.82 1.86 -24.18
CA PHE A 129 -49.60 2.01 -24.96
C PHE A 129 -48.35 2.11 -24.07
N ASP A 130 -48.41 2.89 -22.99
CA ASP A 130 -47.30 3.00 -22.02
C ASP A 130 -46.97 1.68 -21.32
N VAL A 131 -47.99 0.90 -20.94
CA VAL A 131 -47.80 -0.40 -20.26
C VAL A 131 -47.28 -1.45 -21.24
N LEU A 132 -47.76 -1.44 -22.49
CA LEU A 132 -47.23 -2.29 -23.56
C LEU A 132 -45.79 -1.92 -23.93
N LEU A 133 -45.46 -0.63 -23.98
CA LEU A 133 -44.10 -0.14 -24.25
C LEU A 133 -43.14 -0.54 -23.12
N LEU A 134 -43.55 -0.40 -21.85
CA LEU A 134 -42.75 -0.82 -20.70
C LEU A 134 -42.55 -2.34 -20.68
N SER A 135 -43.60 -3.11 -20.97
CA SER A 135 -43.55 -4.57 -21.10
C SER A 135 -42.66 -5.03 -22.27
N TYR A 136 -42.70 -4.31 -23.39
CA TYR A 136 -41.85 -4.56 -24.55
C TYR A 136 -40.37 -4.26 -24.25
N ILE A 137 -40.08 -3.14 -23.60
CA ILE A 137 -38.70 -2.78 -23.19
C ILE A 137 -38.16 -3.77 -22.17
N LEU A 138 -38.97 -4.20 -21.19
CA LEU A 138 -38.60 -5.20 -20.19
C LEU A 138 -38.38 -6.59 -20.81
N SER A 139 -39.17 -6.99 -21.81
CA SER A 139 -39.02 -8.29 -22.48
C SER A 139 -37.83 -8.34 -23.44
N VAL A 140 -37.58 -7.29 -24.23
CA VAL A 140 -36.37 -7.15 -25.06
C VAL A 140 -35.12 -7.15 -24.19
N PHE A 141 -35.17 -6.50 -23.03
CA PHE A 141 -34.07 -6.49 -22.07
C PHE A 141 -33.85 -7.85 -21.39
N TRP A 142 -34.92 -8.59 -21.07
CA TRP A 142 -34.80 -9.95 -20.53
C TRP A 142 -34.12 -10.91 -21.52
N VAL A 143 -34.38 -10.75 -22.82
CA VAL A 143 -33.67 -11.48 -23.89
C VAL A 143 -32.19 -11.12 -23.90
N VAL A 144 -31.82 -9.85 -23.73
CA VAL A 144 -30.41 -9.41 -23.63
C VAL A 144 -29.74 -9.94 -22.36
N CYS A 145 -30.46 -9.98 -21.23
CA CYS A 145 -29.96 -10.48 -19.95
C CYS A 145 -29.73 -12.00 -19.92
N ILE A 146 -30.44 -12.79 -20.74
CA ILE A 146 -30.17 -14.23 -20.92
C ILE A 146 -28.76 -14.47 -21.49
N PHE A 147 -28.21 -13.52 -22.25
CA PHE A 147 -26.89 -13.64 -22.87
C PHE A 147 -25.75 -12.97 -22.07
N ILE A 148 -26.03 -12.32 -20.94
CA ILE A 148 -25.03 -11.63 -20.10
C ILE A 148 -24.92 -12.32 -18.74
N GLN A 149 -23.77 -12.94 -18.44
CA GLN A 149 -23.49 -13.53 -17.12
C GLN A 149 -22.63 -12.63 -16.24
N GLY A 150 -22.83 -12.74 -14.92
CA GLY A 150 -21.97 -12.13 -13.90
C GLY A 150 -22.41 -10.74 -13.42
N TYR A 151 -21.46 -9.93 -12.96
CA TYR A 151 -21.72 -8.66 -12.26
C TYR A 151 -22.47 -7.61 -13.10
N LEU A 152 -22.30 -7.63 -14.44
CA LEU A 152 -23.06 -6.76 -15.35
C LEU A 152 -24.56 -7.10 -15.38
N TYR A 153 -24.94 -8.36 -15.15
CA TYR A 153 -26.34 -8.76 -15.01
C TYR A 153 -26.98 -8.12 -13.77
N GLN A 154 -26.27 -8.14 -12.63
CA GLN A 154 -26.76 -7.57 -11.37
C GLN A 154 -26.80 -6.03 -11.39
N LEU A 155 -25.81 -5.38 -12.00
CA LEU A 155 -25.78 -3.93 -12.08
C LEU A 155 -26.86 -3.39 -13.04
N SER A 156 -27.04 -4.03 -14.20
CA SER A 156 -28.06 -3.59 -15.17
C SER A 156 -29.48 -3.82 -14.66
N THR A 157 -29.74 -4.93 -13.96
CA THR A 157 -31.04 -5.18 -13.31
C THR A 157 -31.32 -4.20 -12.18
N MET A 158 -30.32 -3.85 -11.35
CA MET A 158 -30.46 -2.86 -10.28
C MET A 158 -30.71 -1.44 -10.81
N VAL A 159 -29.95 -1.00 -11.81
CA VAL A 159 -30.10 0.35 -12.39
C VAL A 159 -31.46 0.52 -13.05
N MET A 160 -31.93 -0.48 -13.81
CA MET A 160 -33.22 -0.39 -14.50
C MET A 160 -34.41 -0.51 -13.54
N SER A 161 -34.30 -1.26 -12.44
CA SER A 161 -35.35 -1.30 -11.42
C SER A 161 -35.43 0.00 -10.61
N VAL A 162 -34.30 0.68 -10.38
CA VAL A 162 -34.29 2.04 -9.80
C VAL A 162 -34.88 3.06 -10.78
N LEU A 163 -34.52 3.02 -12.06
CA LEU A 163 -35.10 3.92 -13.08
C LEU A 163 -36.60 3.70 -13.26
N GLY A 164 -37.06 2.44 -13.25
CA GLY A 164 -38.49 2.10 -13.30
C GLY A 164 -39.24 2.61 -12.06
N LEU A 165 -38.66 2.47 -10.86
CA LEU A 165 -39.23 3.00 -9.62
C LEU A 165 -39.30 4.54 -9.64
N VAL A 166 -38.24 5.21 -10.09
CA VAL A 166 -38.20 6.67 -10.22
C VAL A 166 -39.24 7.16 -11.24
N TYR A 167 -39.40 6.47 -12.37
CA TYR A 167 -40.43 6.80 -13.35
C TYR A 167 -41.86 6.65 -12.79
N LEU A 168 -42.13 5.57 -12.05
CA LEU A 168 -43.42 5.33 -11.40
C LEU A 168 -43.73 6.34 -10.29
N ILE A 169 -42.74 6.71 -9.48
CA ILE A 169 -42.87 7.74 -8.44
C ILE A 169 -43.07 9.12 -9.06
N ALA A 170 -42.32 9.46 -10.11
CA ALA A 170 -42.48 10.73 -10.83
C ALA A 170 -43.87 10.81 -11.49
N LYS A 171 -44.35 9.72 -12.10
CA LYS A 171 -45.68 9.66 -12.73
C LYS A 171 -46.81 9.73 -11.69
N SER A 172 -46.71 9.02 -10.55
CA SER A 172 -47.71 9.13 -9.48
C SER A 172 -47.73 10.54 -8.88
N SER A 173 -46.56 11.13 -8.65
CA SER A 173 -46.39 12.50 -8.18
C SER A 173 -46.89 13.57 -9.15
N LEU A 174 -46.87 13.34 -10.47
CA LEU A 174 -47.41 14.28 -11.47
C LEU A 174 -48.90 14.08 -11.74
N SER A 175 -49.42 12.86 -11.59
CA SER A 175 -50.84 12.57 -11.78
C SER A 175 -51.73 13.13 -10.67
N ILE A 176 -51.23 13.21 -9.43
CA ILE A 176 -51.97 13.74 -8.27
C ILE A 176 -52.29 15.25 -8.42
N PRO A 177 -51.34 16.14 -8.80
CA PRO A 177 -51.63 17.55 -9.06
C PRO A 177 -52.54 17.79 -10.26
N LEU A 178 -52.44 16.97 -11.31
CA LEU A 178 -53.28 17.08 -12.52
C LEU A 178 -54.74 16.69 -12.26
N LEU A 179 -54.97 15.77 -11.32
CA LEU A 179 -56.31 15.41 -10.83
C LEU A 179 -56.93 16.51 -9.95
N VAL A 180 -56.12 17.29 -9.23
CA VAL A 180 -56.59 18.39 -8.37
C VAL A 180 -56.80 19.67 -9.18
N LYS A 181 -55.98 19.92 -10.21
CA LYS A 181 -56.05 21.14 -11.03
C LYS A 181 -57.23 21.15 -12.02
N SER A 182 -57.88 20.02 -12.27
CA SER A 182 -59.02 19.95 -13.20
C SER A 182 -60.37 20.23 -12.54
N LEU A 183 -60.44 20.51 -11.23
CA LEU A 183 -61.70 20.60 -10.51
C LEU A 183 -62.16 21.99 -10.09
N GLU A 184 -61.30 23.01 -10.02
CA GLU A 184 -61.78 24.39 -9.81
C GLU A 184 -60.64 25.38 -10.09
N GLY A 185 -60.81 26.19 -11.13
CA GLY A 185 -59.92 27.30 -11.42
C GLY A 185 -60.47 28.58 -10.81
N GLU A 186 -60.26 28.81 -9.52
CA GLU A 186 -60.16 30.16 -8.92
C GLU A 186 -59.76 30.08 -7.43
N TYR A 187 -59.02 31.09 -6.96
CA TYR A 187 -58.54 31.24 -5.58
C TYR A 187 -59.72 31.53 -4.63
N VAL A 188 -59.81 30.84 -3.49
CA VAL A 188 -60.72 31.22 -2.38
C VAL A 188 -59.91 31.53 -1.11
N SER A 189 -60.17 32.71 -0.54
CA SER A 189 -59.57 33.24 0.71
C SER A 189 -60.12 32.54 1.97
N PRO A 190 -59.38 32.50 3.09
CA PRO A 190 -59.60 31.54 4.17
C PRO A 190 -60.54 32.03 5.29
N ASP A 191 -61.64 32.72 4.96
CA ASP A 191 -62.67 33.05 5.95
C ASP A 191 -64.06 32.88 5.33
N ILE A 192 -64.96 32.23 6.09
CA ILE A 192 -66.36 31.87 5.79
C ILE A 192 -66.53 30.45 5.21
N LEU A 193 -66.71 29.47 6.11
CA LEU A 193 -67.35 28.18 5.83
C LEU A 193 -68.54 28.00 6.78
N PRO A 194 -69.78 27.76 6.29
CA PRO A 194 -70.87 27.22 7.11
C PRO A 194 -70.73 25.69 7.27
N PRO A 195 -71.25 25.10 8.37
CA PRO A 195 -70.81 23.80 8.88
C PRO A 195 -71.34 22.54 8.15
N ASN A 196 -71.95 22.64 6.97
CA ASN A 196 -72.60 21.51 6.30
C ASN A 196 -72.32 21.44 4.78
N SER A 197 -71.07 21.19 4.37
CA SER A 197 -70.76 20.85 2.97
C SER A 197 -70.40 19.36 2.80
N THR A 198 -71.06 18.74 1.83
CA THR A 198 -71.02 17.32 1.44
C THR A 198 -69.71 16.89 0.74
N ILE A 199 -68.60 17.57 1.03
CA ILE A 199 -67.27 17.27 0.47
C ILE A 199 -66.53 16.22 1.32
N LEU A 200 -66.99 15.96 2.54
CA LEU A 200 -66.35 15.03 3.49
C LEU A 200 -66.85 13.57 3.43
N THR A 201 -67.78 13.21 2.54
CA THR A 201 -68.42 11.87 2.55
C THR A 201 -68.39 11.14 1.21
N ASN A 202 -67.30 11.18 0.45
CA ASN A 202 -67.16 10.33 -0.74
C ASN A 202 -66.26 9.12 -0.45
N SER A 203 -66.89 7.96 -0.24
CA SER A 203 -66.25 6.67 0.01
C SER A 203 -65.41 6.17 -1.18
N ALA A 204 -65.68 6.67 -2.39
CA ALA A 204 -65.01 6.25 -3.62
C ALA A 204 -63.57 6.78 -3.76
N SER A 205 -63.31 8.04 -3.41
CA SER A 205 -61.96 8.62 -3.47
C SER A 205 -61.04 7.98 -2.43
N ARG A 206 -61.54 7.75 -1.22
CA ARG A 206 -60.82 7.04 -0.15
C ARG A 206 -60.51 5.59 -0.53
N GLN A 207 -61.44 4.88 -1.16
CA GLN A 207 -61.19 3.51 -1.65
C GLN A 207 -60.16 3.47 -2.78
N LEU A 208 -60.17 4.45 -3.69
CA LEU A 208 -59.20 4.54 -4.79
C LEU A 208 -57.79 4.88 -4.27
N THR A 209 -57.68 5.79 -3.30
CA THR A 209 -56.39 6.12 -2.67
C THR A 209 -55.84 4.93 -1.87
N ILE A 210 -56.70 4.19 -1.15
CA ILE A 210 -56.31 2.98 -0.41
C ILE A 210 -55.89 1.87 -1.37
N ALA A 211 -56.57 1.68 -2.50
CA ALA A 211 -56.20 0.71 -3.52
C ALA A 211 -54.85 1.04 -4.17
N CYS A 212 -54.60 2.32 -4.48
CA CYS A 212 -53.30 2.78 -4.99
C CYS A 212 -52.19 2.61 -3.94
N LEU A 213 -52.45 2.93 -2.67
CA LEU A 213 -51.49 2.72 -1.58
C LEU A 213 -51.17 1.23 -1.40
N ALA A 214 -52.18 0.36 -1.40
CA ALA A 214 -52.02 -1.08 -1.28
C ALA A 214 -51.23 -1.67 -2.44
N ASN A 215 -51.45 -1.20 -3.68
CA ASN A 215 -50.66 -1.61 -4.84
C ASN A 215 -49.20 -1.13 -4.76
N SER A 216 -48.97 0.11 -4.32
CA SER A 216 -47.60 0.62 -4.13
C SER A 216 -46.85 -0.07 -2.99
N ILE A 217 -47.54 -0.44 -1.90
CA ILE A 217 -46.95 -1.23 -0.80
C ILE A 217 -46.66 -2.67 -1.28
N GLY A 218 -47.57 -3.29 -2.04
CA GLY A 218 -47.34 -4.61 -2.65
C GLY A 218 -46.11 -4.63 -3.56
N LEU A 219 -45.92 -3.58 -4.37
CA LEU A 219 -44.74 -3.40 -5.23
C LEU A 219 -43.44 -3.20 -4.43
N VAL A 220 -43.49 -2.45 -3.32
CA VAL A 220 -42.32 -2.24 -2.44
C VAL A 220 -41.93 -3.51 -1.68
N VAL A 221 -42.90 -4.31 -1.23
CA VAL A 221 -42.66 -5.59 -0.56
C VAL A 221 -42.06 -6.62 -1.53
N ILE A 222 -42.54 -6.67 -2.79
CA ILE A 222 -41.96 -7.52 -3.84
C ILE A 222 -40.55 -7.04 -4.23
N TYR A 223 -40.32 -5.73 -4.29
CA TYR A 223 -38.99 -5.13 -4.51
C TYR A 223 -38.00 -5.48 -3.38
N LEU A 224 -38.44 -5.41 -2.11
CA LEU A 224 -37.65 -5.85 -0.96
C LEU A 224 -37.37 -7.36 -1.01
N ALA A 225 -38.36 -8.19 -1.36
CA ALA A 225 -38.17 -9.63 -1.49
C ALA A 225 -37.15 -9.99 -2.59
N LEU A 226 -37.20 -9.31 -3.74
CA LEU A 226 -36.27 -9.53 -4.86
C LEU A 226 -34.83 -9.06 -4.57
N ASN A 227 -34.63 -8.08 -3.68
CA ASN A 227 -33.30 -7.54 -3.32
C ASN A 227 -32.71 -8.14 -2.02
N VAL A 228 -33.55 -8.63 -1.11
CA VAL A 228 -33.10 -9.33 0.11
C VAL A 228 -32.63 -10.75 -0.22
N TYR A 229 -33.22 -11.40 -1.24
CA TYR A 229 -32.87 -12.76 -1.67
C TYR A 229 -31.38 -12.92 -2.09
N PRO A 230 -30.80 -12.08 -2.97
CA PRO A 230 -29.37 -12.14 -3.31
C PRO A 230 -28.45 -11.93 -2.10
N THR A 231 -28.87 -11.09 -1.16
CA THR A 231 -28.09 -10.74 0.03
C THR A 231 -28.02 -11.88 1.03
N ILE A 232 -29.12 -12.64 1.19
CA ILE A 232 -29.16 -13.86 2.01
C ILE A 232 -28.34 -14.98 1.36
N VAL A 233 -28.47 -15.17 0.04
CA VAL A 233 -27.69 -16.18 -0.71
C VAL A 233 -26.19 -15.89 -0.61
N TYR A 234 -25.78 -14.64 -0.77
CA TYR A 234 -24.37 -14.22 -0.61
C TYR A 234 -23.87 -14.43 0.83
N ARG A 235 -24.71 -14.18 1.85
CA ARG A 235 -24.33 -14.41 3.26
C ARG A 235 -24.15 -15.89 3.57
N VAL A 236 -24.95 -16.76 2.96
CA VAL A 236 -24.80 -18.21 3.07
C VAL A 236 -23.54 -18.69 2.35
N GLU A 237 -23.27 -18.20 1.12
CA GLU A 237 -22.03 -18.49 0.39
C GLU A 237 -20.77 -18.01 1.15
N TYR A 238 -20.82 -16.81 1.74
CA TYR A 238 -19.74 -16.26 2.56
C TYR A 238 -19.48 -17.09 3.82
N ASN A 239 -20.54 -17.54 4.52
CA ASN A 239 -20.38 -18.38 5.70
C ASN A 239 -19.81 -19.78 5.36
N ILE A 240 -20.14 -20.31 4.19
CA ILE A 240 -19.56 -21.56 3.66
C ILE A 240 -18.06 -21.37 3.35
N GLN A 241 -17.67 -20.21 2.83
CA GLN A 241 -16.27 -19.90 2.53
C GLN A 241 -15.45 -19.62 3.80
N ALA A 242 -15.99 -18.83 4.73
CA ALA A 242 -15.34 -18.50 6.01
C ALA A 242 -15.15 -19.74 6.91
N ALA A 243 -16.01 -20.75 6.80
CA ALA A 243 -15.84 -22.04 7.47
C ALA A 243 -14.68 -22.87 6.88
N LYS A 244 -14.41 -22.74 5.56
CA LYS A 244 -13.23 -23.34 4.92
C LYS A 244 -11.92 -22.67 5.36
N ASP A 245 -11.94 -21.35 5.55
CA ASP A 245 -10.73 -20.59 5.87
C ASP A 245 -10.33 -20.67 7.36
N LYS A 246 -11.31 -20.80 8.28
CA LYS A 246 -11.04 -20.99 9.72
C LYS A 246 -10.30 -22.30 10.04
N LYS A 247 -10.55 -23.38 9.29
CA LYS A 247 -9.87 -24.67 9.49
C LYS A 247 -8.45 -24.65 8.91
N LYS A 248 -8.25 -23.92 7.80
CA LYS A 248 -6.93 -23.71 7.17
C LYS A 248 -5.98 -22.84 8.02
N HIS A 249 -6.52 -21.86 8.74
CA HIS A 249 -5.75 -21.03 9.68
C HIS A 249 -5.42 -21.74 11.01
N SER A 250 -6.34 -22.56 11.54
CA SER A 250 -6.10 -23.39 12.74
C SER A 250 -4.89 -24.33 12.57
N ASP A 251 -4.78 -24.95 11.39
CA ASP A 251 -3.72 -25.93 11.10
C ASP A 251 -2.38 -25.24 10.76
N ALA A 252 -2.41 -23.98 10.31
CA ALA A 252 -1.22 -23.15 10.07
C ALA A 252 -0.69 -22.49 11.37
N GLU A 253 -1.58 -22.03 12.25
CA GLU A 253 -1.21 -21.44 13.55
C GLU A 253 -0.61 -22.47 14.52
N ALA A 254 -0.98 -23.75 14.39
CA ALA A 254 -0.37 -24.85 15.14
C ALA A 254 1.08 -25.15 14.69
N MET A 255 1.47 -24.80 13.45
CA MET A 255 2.84 -25.00 12.94
C MET A 255 3.75 -23.76 13.13
N ASP A 256 3.20 -22.54 13.19
CA ASP A 256 3.99 -21.29 13.30
C ASP A 256 4.23 -20.79 14.73
N SER A 257 3.55 -21.34 15.74
CA SER A 257 3.57 -20.84 17.12
C SER A 257 4.89 -21.06 17.89
N VAL A 258 5.88 -21.76 17.31
CA VAL A 258 7.17 -22.06 17.97
C VAL A 258 8.30 -21.12 17.53
N HIS A 259 8.18 -20.38 16.41
CA HIS A 259 9.33 -19.64 15.86
C HIS A 259 9.26 -18.11 15.90
N ASN A 260 8.10 -17.48 16.18
CA ASN A 260 7.96 -16.02 16.00
C ASN A 260 7.53 -15.22 17.25
N LYS A 261 7.68 -15.77 18.46
CA LYS A 261 7.26 -15.09 19.70
C LYS A 261 8.25 -14.05 20.24
N LYS A 262 9.24 -13.61 19.45
CA LYS A 262 10.20 -12.55 19.81
C LYS A 262 10.31 -11.47 18.73
N LYS A 263 9.19 -10.81 18.40
CA LYS A 263 9.25 -9.44 17.86
C LYS A 263 8.48 -8.52 18.80
N ARG A 264 9.26 -7.77 19.58
CA ARG A 264 8.85 -6.80 20.61
C ARG A 264 7.72 -5.90 20.11
N GLU A 265 6.66 -5.79 20.90
CA GLU A 265 5.81 -4.60 20.93
C GLU A 265 6.68 -3.41 21.34
N SER A 266 7.18 -2.64 20.37
CA SER A 266 7.71 -1.30 20.65
C SER A 266 6.52 -0.42 21.03
N ARG A 267 6.42 -0.04 22.31
CA ARG A 267 5.51 1.03 22.75
C ARG A 267 5.79 2.26 21.89
N ILE A 268 4.81 2.67 21.08
CA ILE A 268 4.89 3.88 20.26
C ILE A 268 5.09 5.06 21.21
N ASN A 269 6.30 5.61 21.24
CA ASN A 269 6.66 6.71 22.14
C ASN A 269 6.37 8.05 21.45
N THR A 270 5.10 8.26 21.07
CA THR A 270 4.63 9.32 20.17
C THR A 270 5.01 10.72 20.65
N SER A 271 4.99 10.95 21.98
CA SER A 271 5.30 12.25 22.57
C SER A 271 6.79 12.57 22.57
N GLY A 272 7.66 11.56 22.70
CA GLY A 272 9.12 11.71 22.68
C GLY A 272 9.61 12.13 21.29
N ASN A 273 9.12 11.47 20.25
CA ASN A 273 9.57 11.70 18.88
C ASN A 273 9.09 13.05 18.33
N ALA A 274 7.88 13.49 18.68
CA ALA A 274 7.41 14.83 18.33
C ALA A 274 8.29 15.94 18.93
N LYS A 275 8.70 15.81 20.21
CA LYS A 275 9.60 16.77 20.86
C LYS A 275 10.97 16.82 20.17
N ARG A 276 11.48 15.67 19.75
CA ARG A 276 12.77 15.58 19.06
C ARG A 276 12.73 16.19 17.67
N LEU A 277 11.66 15.95 16.91
CA LEU A 277 11.44 16.62 15.63
C LEU A 277 11.41 18.15 15.80
N ALA A 278 10.77 18.65 16.87
CA ALA A 278 10.75 20.07 17.19
C ALA A 278 12.14 20.62 17.56
N VAL A 279 13.00 19.82 18.19
CA VAL A 279 14.40 20.21 18.48
C VAL A 279 15.22 20.27 17.19
N LEU A 280 15.05 19.30 16.30
CA LEU A 280 15.76 19.24 15.02
C LEU A 280 15.35 20.35 14.06
N SER A 281 14.11 20.85 14.16
CA SER A 281 13.59 21.96 13.34
C SER A 281 13.84 23.36 13.91
N LYS A 282 14.53 23.47 15.06
CA LYS A 282 14.85 24.77 15.69
C LYS A 282 15.52 25.77 14.74
N PRO A 283 16.48 25.38 13.89
CA PRO A 283 17.17 26.33 13.01
C PRO A 283 16.25 26.94 11.93
N GLU A 284 15.18 26.25 11.57
CA GLU A 284 14.18 26.67 10.59
C GLU A 284 13.01 27.45 11.22
N LEU A 285 13.00 27.58 12.55
CA LEU A 285 11.92 28.23 13.31
C LEU A 285 11.63 29.68 12.86
N PRO A 286 12.61 30.54 12.48
CA PRO A 286 12.32 31.87 11.93
C PRO A 286 11.52 31.83 10.62
N LEU A 287 11.84 30.89 9.72
CA LEU A 287 11.12 30.71 8.46
C LEU A 287 9.70 30.22 8.71
N ILE A 288 9.54 29.27 9.63
CA ILE A 288 8.23 28.74 10.05
C ILE A 288 7.39 29.86 10.67
N LEU A 289 7.95 30.68 11.58
CA LEU A 289 7.23 31.80 12.19
C LEU A 289 6.77 32.84 11.16
N CYS A 290 7.63 33.24 10.22
CA CYS A 290 7.24 34.13 9.13
C CYS A 290 6.15 33.51 8.26
N GLY A 291 6.27 32.21 7.95
CA GLY A 291 5.26 31.46 7.23
C GLY A 291 3.92 31.38 7.97
N MET A 292 3.94 31.29 9.31
CA MET A 292 2.74 31.28 10.15
C MET A 292 2.01 32.62 10.12
N ILE A 293 2.73 33.74 10.10
CA ILE A 293 2.14 35.07 9.93
C ILE A 293 1.42 35.16 8.58
N ALA A 294 2.10 34.76 7.49
CA ALA A 294 1.50 34.71 6.16
C ALA A 294 0.28 33.76 6.10
N LEU A 295 0.34 32.63 6.82
CA LEU A 295 -0.78 31.70 6.97
C LEU A 295 -1.99 32.37 7.62
N ILE A 296 -1.81 33.12 8.71
CA ILE A 296 -2.91 33.83 9.39
C ILE A 296 -3.57 34.82 8.43
N PHE A 297 -2.78 35.66 7.74
CA PHE A 297 -3.32 36.60 6.75
C PHE A 297 -4.08 35.89 5.62
N SER A 298 -3.54 34.81 5.06
CA SER A 298 -4.22 34.04 4.01
C SER A 298 -5.51 33.38 4.50
N SER A 299 -5.54 32.94 5.77
CA SER A 299 -6.70 32.29 6.38
C SER A 299 -7.81 33.31 6.65
N LEU A 300 -7.48 34.47 7.23
CA LEU A 300 -8.43 35.56 7.43
C LEU A 300 -8.99 36.06 6.09
N SER A 301 -8.15 36.20 5.08
CA SER A 301 -8.58 36.58 3.72
C SER A 301 -9.62 35.59 3.18
N SER A 302 -9.39 34.28 3.36
CA SER A 302 -10.33 33.25 2.91
C SER A 302 -11.66 33.25 3.67
N LEU A 303 -11.67 33.65 4.94
CA LEU A 303 -12.89 33.76 5.76
C LEU A 303 -13.75 34.96 5.35
N ALA A 304 -13.18 36.01 4.78
CA ALA A 304 -13.93 37.18 4.35
C ALA A 304 -14.75 36.93 3.06
N ILE A 305 -14.30 36.01 2.20
CA ILE A 305 -14.86 35.79 0.86
C ILE A 305 -16.39 35.55 0.88
N PRO A 306 -16.93 34.63 1.69
CA PRO A 306 -18.37 34.34 1.69
C PRO A 306 -19.24 35.52 2.12
N ALA A 307 -18.77 36.39 3.01
CA ALA A 307 -19.50 37.58 3.46
C ALA A 307 -19.67 38.60 2.31
N PHE A 308 -18.59 38.93 1.61
CA PHE A 308 -18.65 39.87 0.49
C PHE A 308 -19.46 39.33 -0.69
N PHE A 309 -19.42 38.02 -0.94
CA PHE A 309 -20.31 37.39 -1.93
C PHE A 309 -21.79 37.52 -1.55
N GLY A 310 -22.13 37.35 -0.27
CA GLY A 310 -23.49 37.56 0.22
C GLY A 310 -23.95 39.00 0.03
N GLN A 311 -23.09 39.99 0.32
CA GLN A 311 -23.39 41.41 0.10
C GLN A 311 -23.71 41.71 -1.38
N ILE A 312 -22.94 41.15 -2.31
CA ILE A 312 -23.20 41.30 -3.75
C ILE A 312 -24.58 40.74 -4.12
N VAL A 313 -24.92 39.54 -3.62
CA VAL A 313 -26.23 38.92 -3.88
C VAL A 313 -27.37 39.71 -3.25
N GLU A 314 -27.15 40.29 -2.07
CA GLU A 314 -28.13 41.14 -1.40
C GLU A 314 -28.45 42.39 -2.23
N VAL A 315 -27.43 43.10 -2.69
CA VAL A 315 -27.56 44.30 -3.52
C VAL A 315 -28.34 43.99 -4.81
N LEU A 316 -28.07 42.85 -5.44
CA LEU A 316 -28.80 42.38 -6.63
C LEU A 316 -30.28 42.09 -6.33
N SER A 317 -30.60 41.67 -5.12
CA SER A 317 -31.96 41.25 -4.74
C SER A 317 -32.83 42.36 -4.17
N THR A 318 -32.26 43.46 -3.64
CA THR A 318 -33.02 44.43 -2.83
C THR A 318 -32.79 45.89 -3.20
N THR A 319 -31.55 46.36 -3.29
CA THR A 319 -31.21 47.80 -3.31
C THR A 319 -30.84 48.34 -4.69
N GLY A 320 -30.26 47.52 -5.58
CA GLY A 320 -29.77 47.99 -6.89
C GLY A 320 -28.65 49.05 -6.81
N ASP A 321 -28.02 49.24 -5.65
CA ASP A 321 -27.00 50.26 -5.42
C ASP A 321 -25.65 49.85 -6.02
N ILE A 322 -25.30 50.47 -7.14
CA ILE A 322 -24.06 50.22 -7.89
C ILE A 322 -22.81 50.58 -7.07
N ASN A 323 -22.90 51.54 -6.13
CA ASN A 323 -21.74 51.95 -5.33
C ASN A 323 -21.35 50.86 -4.32
N THR A 324 -22.32 50.28 -3.62
CA THR A 324 -22.10 49.15 -2.71
C THR A 324 -21.61 47.92 -3.47
N LEU A 325 -22.13 47.67 -4.67
CA LEU A 325 -21.64 46.61 -5.57
C LEU A 325 -20.16 46.81 -5.92
N ASN A 326 -19.79 47.99 -6.44
CA ASN A 326 -18.42 48.31 -6.83
C ASN A 326 -17.44 48.20 -5.65
N ASN A 327 -17.81 48.71 -4.48
CA ASN A 327 -16.99 48.63 -3.28
C ASN A 327 -16.77 47.18 -2.83
N SER A 328 -17.83 46.36 -2.84
CA SER A 328 -17.75 44.94 -2.45
C SER A 328 -16.92 44.13 -3.44
N THR A 329 -17.07 44.38 -4.74
CA THR A 329 -16.25 43.75 -5.79
C THR A 329 -14.78 44.16 -5.67
N MET A 330 -14.49 45.45 -5.47
CA MET A 330 -13.11 45.93 -5.29
C MET A 330 -12.47 45.33 -4.03
N ALA A 331 -13.22 45.25 -2.92
CA ALA A 331 -12.76 44.59 -1.71
C ALA A 331 -12.41 43.11 -1.94
N LEU A 332 -13.24 42.37 -2.68
CA LEU A 332 -12.95 40.98 -3.05
C LEU A 332 -11.68 40.86 -3.90
N VAL A 333 -11.47 41.74 -4.89
CA VAL A 333 -10.25 41.75 -5.70
C VAL A 333 -9.01 41.94 -4.81
N ILE A 334 -9.04 42.93 -3.90
CA ILE A 334 -7.95 43.19 -2.96
C ILE A 334 -7.71 41.97 -2.05
N ILE A 335 -8.77 41.37 -1.50
CA ILE A 335 -8.68 40.17 -0.65
C ILE A 335 -8.08 38.99 -1.42
N PHE A 336 -8.43 38.80 -2.70
CA PHE A 336 -7.85 37.74 -3.52
C PHE A 336 -6.38 37.99 -3.83
N VAL A 337 -5.98 39.22 -4.15
CA VAL A 337 -4.57 39.56 -4.41
C VAL A 337 -3.73 39.37 -3.14
N VAL A 338 -4.16 39.94 -2.02
CA VAL A 338 -3.46 39.83 -0.73
C VAL A 338 -3.44 38.38 -0.23
N GLY A 339 -4.57 37.70 -0.28
CA GLY A 339 -4.70 36.29 0.13
C GLY A 339 -3.85 35.35 -0.71
N SER A 340 -3.79 35.57 -2.03
CA SER A 340 -2.92 34.80 -2.94
C SER A 340 -1.45 35.04 -2.66
N LEU A 341 -1.03 36.31 -2.48
CA LEU A 341 0.35 36.63 -2.15
C LEU A 341 0.78 36.02 -0.81
N ALA A 342 -0.06 36.13 0.21
CA ALA A 342 0.18 35.52 1.51
C ALA A 342 0.27 33.98 1.42
N THR A 343 -0.60 33.36 0.60
CA THR A 343 -0.56 31.90 0.37
C THR A 343 0.74 31.47 -0.33
N SER A 344 1.20 32.24 -1.32
CA SER A 344 2.47 32.00 -2.03
C SER A 344 3.67 32.14 -1.12
N ILE A 345 3.73 33.22 -0.31
CA ILE A 345 4.81 33.44 0.66
C ILE A 345 4.84 32.30 1.69
N ARG A 346 3.68 31.92 2.25
CA ARG A 346 3.56 30.78 3.16
C ARG A 346 4.09 29.51 2.50
N ALA A 347 3.63 29.20 1.29
CA ALA A 347 4.05 27.98 0.58
C ALA A 347 5.57 27.95 0.38
N TYR A 348 6.16 29.03 -0.13
CA TYR A 348 7.61 29.14 -0.32
C TYR A 348 8.39 28.93 1.00
N LEU A 349 8.02 29.64 2.06
CA LEU A 349 8.72 29.58 3.35
C LEU A 349 8.66 28.19 3.98
N PHE A 350 7.49 27.55 4.01
CA PHE A 350 7.34 26.20 4.57
C PHE A 350 8.07 25.15 3.72
N THR A 351 8.01 25.24 2.39
CA THR A 351 8.73 24.31 1.51
C THR A 351 10.24 24.47 1.66
N LEU A 352 10.76 25.69 1.73
CA LEU A 352 12.18 25.96 1.93
C LEU A 352 12.68 25.44 3.29
N ALA A 353 11.91 25.69 4.36
CA ALA A 353 12.19 25.12 5.68
C ALA A 353 12.23 23.58 5.63
N GLY A 354 11.32 22.96 4.88
CA GLY A 354 11.29 21.50 4.70
C GLY A 354 12.54 20.98 4.01
N GLN A 355 12.99 21.62 2.94
CA GLN A 355 14.20 21.21 2.21
C GLN A 355 15.47 21.31 3.08
N ARG A 356 15.58 22.35 3.92
CA ARG A 356 16.70 22.48 4.88
C ARG A 356 16.65 21.39 5.95
N PHE A 357 15.46 21.13 6.50
CA PHE A 357 15.25 20.09 7.50
C PHE A 357 15.60 18.69 6.97
N VAL A 358 15.10 18.30 5.79
CA VAL A 358 15.36 16.96 5.23
C VAL A 358 16.83 16.74 4.89
N ALA A 359 17.53 17.77 4.39
CA ALA A 359 18.95 17.68 4.08
C ALA A 359 19.78 17.40 5.35
N ARG A 360 19.49 18.11 6.44
CA ARG A 360 20.13 17.87 7.76
C ARG A 360 19.82 16.48 8.28
N MET A 361 18.55 16.07 8.26
CA MET A 361 18.12 14.74 8.69
C MET A 361 18.82 13.62 7.92
N ARG A 362 18.94 13.75 6.60
CA ARG A 362 19.65 12.76 5.77
C ARG A 362 21.13 12.68 6.10
N ASN A 363 21.78 13.83 6.35
CA ASN A 363 23.19 13.86 6.74
C ASN A 363 23.43 13.20 8.10
N GLU A 364 22.62 13.52 9.10
CA GLU A 364 22.72 12.92 10.44
C GLU A 364 22.42 11.42 10.41
N LEU A 365 21.35 11.01 9.72
CA LEU A 365 20.97 9.60 9.59
C LEU A 365 22.02 8.80 8.82
N PHE A 366 22.55 9.32 7.71
CA PHE A 366 23.62 8.66 6.95
C PHE A 366 24.88 8.51 7.81
N GLY A 367 25.24 9.56 8.55
CA GLY A 367 26.36 9.54 9.50
C GLY A 367 26.17 8.52 10.62
N ALA A 368 24.95 8.32 11.12
CA ALA A 368 24.63 7.31 12.11
C ALA A 368 24.71 5.88 11.55
N ILE A 369 24.21 5.66 10.32
CA ILE A 369 24.21 4.36 9.65
C ILE A 369 25.64 3.89 9.35
N ILE A 370 26.48 4.74 8.74
CA ILE A 370 27.82 4.33 8.30
C ILE A 370 28.79 4.03 9.45
N LYS A 371 28.50 4.56 10.65
CA LYS A 371 29.28 4.31 11.87
C LYS A 371 28.90 3.02 12.59
N GLN A 372 27.84 2.33 12.17
CA GLN A 372 27.41 1.07 12.78
C GLN A 372 28.40 -0.06 12.51
N ASP A 373 28.36 -1.07 13.36
CA ASP A 373 29.21 -2.27 13.25
C ASP A 373 28.81 -3.12 12.03
N VAL A 374 29.73 -3.95 11.53
CA VAL A 374 29.44 -4.88 10.41
C VAL A 374 28.32 -5.85 10.76
N SER A 375 28.22 -6.27 12.02
CA SER A 375 27.13 -7.11 12.52
C SER A 375 25.74 -6.52 12.30
N PHE A 376 25.60 -5.19 12.31
CA PHE A 376 24.35 -4.52 11.99
C PHE A 376 23.99 -4.66 10.52
N PHE A 377 24.97 -4.55 9.62
CA PHE A 377 24.77 -4.71 8.18
C PHE A 377 24.48 -6.15 7.78
N ASP A 378 25.02 -7.14 8.50
CA ASP A 378 24.67 -8.55 8.27
C ASP A 378 23.21 -8.88 8.60
N GLN A 379 22.62 -8.16 9.56
CA GLN A 379 21.23 -8.36 10.01
C GLN A 379 20.23 -7.49 9.25
N SER A 380 20.71 -6.38 8.66
CA SER A 380 19.85 -5.36 8.05
C SER A 380 19.85 -5.49 6.54
N ARG A 381 18.66 -5.38 5.92
CA ARG A 381 18.57 -5.36 4.45
C ARG A 381 19.03 -4.00 3.93
N THR A 382 20.02 -3.97 3.04
CA THR A 382 20.54 -2.71 2.46
C THR A 382 19.45 -1.87 1.80
N GLY A 383 18.50 -2.50 1.10
CA GLY A 383 17.36 -1.81 0.49
C GLY A 383 16.43 -1.16 1.51
N GLU A 384 16.33 -1.72 2.72
CA GLU A 384 15.57 -1.10 3.80
C GLU A 384 16.24 0.20 4.26
N LEU A 385 17.56 0.18 4.50
CA LEU A 385 18.32 1.37 4.91
C LEU A 385 18.24 2.51 3.89
N ILE A 386 18.33 2.18 2.59
CA ILE A 386 18.17 3.15 1.50
C ILE A 386 16.75 3.74 1.50
N ASN A 387 15.73 2.90 1.68
CA ASN A 387 14.34 3.37 1.80
C ASN A 387 14.13 4.26 3.02
N ARG A 388 14.81 4.01 4.15
CA ARG A 388 14.78 4.93 5.32
C ARG A 388 15.34 6.30 4.95
N LEU A 389 16.51 6.33 4.29
CA LEU A 389 17.16 7.58 3.87
C LEU A 389 16.34 8.37 2.85
N ALA A 390 15.65 7.70 1.93
CA ALA A 390 14.89 8.36 0.88
C ALA A 390 13.43 8.67 1.28
N SER A 391 12.64 7.64 1.55
CA SER A 391 11.18 7.72 1.70
C SER A 391 10.77 8.17 3.10
N ASP A 392 11.29 7.54 4.16
CA ASP A 392 10.87 7.87 5.53
C ASP A 392 11.29 9.32 5.89
N THR A 393 12.46 9.80 5.46
CA THR A 393 12.86 11.20 5.67
C THR A 393 11.96 12.18 4.92
N GLN A 394 11.46 11.82 3.74
CA GLN A 394 10.52 12.64 2.95
C GLN A 394 9.15 12.75 3.65
N VAL A 395 8.67 11.65 4.24
CA VAL A 395 7.42 11.66 5.03
C VAL A 395 7.55 12.61 6.22
N LEU A 396 8.69 12.55 6.95
CA LEU A 396 8.94 13.47 8.06
C LEU A 396 9.05 14.92 7.62
N GLN A 397 9.73 15.19 6.52
CA GLN A 397 9.81 16.53 5.93
C GLN A 397 8.43 17.12 5.68
N ASN A 398 7.59 16.39 4.94
CA ASN A 398 6.25 16.85 4.58
C ASN A 398 5.40 17.08 5.83
N THR A 399 5.58 16.23 6.84
CA THR A 399 4.83 16.30 8.09
C THR A 399 5.19 17.53 8.92
N VAL A 400 6.48 17.73 9.21
CA VAL A 400 6.96 18.83 10.07
C VAL A 400 6.73 20.20 9.43
N THR A 401 6.55 20.28 8.11
CA THR A 401 6.39 21.53 7.39
C THR A 401 4.99 21.72 6.82
N VAL A 402 4.71 21.09 5.67
CA VAL A 402 3.49 21.32 4.89
C VAL A 402 2.24 20.86 5.63
N ASN A 403 2.26 19.69 6.27
CA ASN A 403 1.07 19.15 6.93
C ASN A 403 0.73 19.89 8.22
N ILE A 404 1.72 20.29 9.03
CA ILE A 404 1.48 21.17 10.17
C ILE A 404 0.92 22.52 9.70
N SER A 405 1.48 23.11 8.64
CA SER A 405 0.96 24.34 8.03
C SER A 405 -0.51 24.18 7.62
N MET A 406 -0.85 23.09 6.94
CA MET A 406 -2.21 22.80 6.52
C MET A 406 -3.13 22.56 7.72
N ALA A 407 -2.69 21.80 8.72
CA ALA A 407 -3.46 21.54 9.93
C ALA A 407 -3.85 22.85 10.63
N VAL A 408 -2.88 23.74 10.88
CA VAL A 408 -3.14 25.05 11.49
C VAL A 408 -4.10 25.88 10.64
N ARG A 409 -3.86 25.97 9.33
CA ARG A 409 -4.72 26.73 8.40
C ARG A 409 -6.16 26.26 8.47
N TYR A 410 -6.39 24.96 8.33
CA TYR A 410 -7.75 24.42 8.33
C TYR A 410 -8.39 24.45 9.72
N THR A 411 -7.62 24.33 10.81
CA THR A 411 -8.16 24.55 12.16
C THR A 411 -8.63 25.99 12.35
N ILE A 412 -7.84 26.98 11.93
CA ILE A 412 -8.25 28.40 11.94
C ILE A 412 -9.49 28.59 11.08
N GLN A 413 -9.53 27.99 9.89
CA GLN A 413 -10.66 28.11 8.98
C GLN A 413 -11.94 27.47 9.56
N ILE A 414 -11.84 26.29 10.18
CA ILE A 414 -12.97 25.61 10.84
C ILE A 414 -13.50 26.47 11.98
N ILE A 415 -12.63 26.89 12.90
CA ILE A 415 -13.03 27.69 14.07
C ILE A 415 -13.62 29.02 13.62
N GLY A 416 -12.92 29.75 12.74
CA GLY A 416 -13.36 31.04 12.22
C GLY A 416 -14.69 30.95 11.47
N THR A 417 -14.86 29.93 10.63
CA THR A 417 -16.10 29.78 9.87
C THR A 417 -17.27 29.34 10.76
N ILE A 418 -17.05 28.47 11.75
CA ILE A 418 -18.10 28.10 12.72
C ILE A 418 -18.58 29.33 13.49
N ILE A 419 -17.65 30.20 13.95
CA ILE A 419 -18.01 31.47 14.61
C ILE A 419 -18.86 32.33 13.67
N LEU A 420 -18.43 32.50 12.41
CA LEU A 420 -19.16 33.30 11.42
C LEU A 420 -20.54 32.70 11.08
N LEU A 421 -20.69 31.37 11.06
CA LEU A 421 -21.98 30.70 10.89
C LEU A 421 -22.93 31.03 12.05
N PHE A 422 -22.46 30.97 13.29
CA PHE A 422 -23.27 31.33 14.47
C PHE A 422 -23.69 32.79 14.47
N VAL A 423 -22.77 33.70 14.07
CA VAL A 423 -23.06 35.13 13.93
C VAL A 423 -24.08 35.39 12.82
N THR A 424 -24.01 34.65 11.71
CA THR A 424 -24.93 34.83 10.57
C THR A 424 -26.32 34.28 10.89
N ASN A 425 -26.42 33.03 11.37
CA ASN A 425 -27.69 32.41 11.73
C ASN A 425 -27.52 31.18 12.64
N TRP A 426 -27.54 31.39 13.95
CA TRP A 426 -27.36 30.32 14.94
C TRP A 426 -28.36 29.15 14.81
N ARG A 427 -29.61 29.41 14.37
CA ARG A 427 -30.64 28.36 14.21
C ARG A 427 -30.27 27.41 13.07
N LEU A 428 -29.85 27.95 11.93
CA LEU A 428 -29.37 27.14 10.81
C LEU A 428 -28.06 26.43 11.16
N THR A 429 -27.19 27.04 11.97
CA THR A 429 -25.95 26.41 12.44
C THR A 429 -26.24 25.15 13.26
N LEU A 430 -27.23 25.18 14.15
CA LEU A 430 -27.62 23.98 14.93
C LEU A 430 -28.11 22.84 14.04
N VAL A 431 -28.89 23.15 12.99
CA VAL A 431 -29.33 22.15 12.01
C VAL A 431 -28.13 21.53 11.30
N MET A 432 -27.17 22.36 10.87
CA MET A 432 -25.93 21.90 10.23
C MET A 432 -25.09 21.02 11.16
N LEU A 433 -24.91 21.42 12.42
CA LEU A 433 -24.16 20.65 13.41
C LEU A 433 -24.80 19.29 13.73
N ALA A 434 -26.13 19.19 13.68
CA ALA A 434 -26.85 17.93 13.91
C ALA A 434 -26.55 16.85 12.85
N ILE A 435 -26.04 17.23 11.67
CA ILE A 435 -25.64 16.29 10.61
C ILE A 435 -24.26 15.65 10.91
N ILE A 436 -23.39 16.34 11.65
CA ILE A 436 -22.02 15.87 11.92
C ILE A 436 -21.98 14.52 12.65
N PRO A 437 -22.76 14.28 13.73
CA PRO A 437 -22.79 12.97 14.41
C PRO A 437 -23.18 11.82 13.48
N VAL A 438 -24.11 12.04 12.55
CA VAL A 438 -24.56 11.02 11.59
C VAL A 438 -23.39 10.61 10.69
N LEU A 439 -22.66 11.59 10.15
CA LEU A 439 -21.48 11.35 9.32
C LEU A 439 -20.35 10.66 10.11
N ALA A 440 -20.13 11.08 11.36
CA ALA A 440 -19.09 10.51 12.23
C ALA A 440 -19.35 9.03 12.54
N ILE A 441 -20.59 8.66 12.85
CA ILE A 441 -20.98 7.27 13.10
C ILE A 441 -20.72 6.42 11.86
N SER A 442 -21.16 6.87 10.68
CA SER A 442 -20.90 6.16 9.41
C SER A 442 -19.41 5.96 9.15
N ALA A 443 -18.59 6.98 9.42
CA ALA A 443 -17.13 6.90 9.24
C ALA A 443 -16.46 5.88 10.17
N VAL A 444 -16.89 5.77 11.44
CA VAL A 444 -16.35 4.79 12.39
C VAL A 444 -16.61 3.36 11.94
N PHE A 445 -17.84 3.05 11.48
CA PHE A 445 -18.17 1.72 10.98
C PHE A 445 -17.34 1.35 9.74
N TYR A 446 -17.16 2.30 8.82
CA TYR A 446 -16.33 2.11 7.63
C TYR A 446 -14.85 1.90 7.99
N GLY A 447 -14.29 2.76 8.86
CA GLY A 447 -12.89 2.72 9.25
C GLY A 447 -12.47 1.38 9.87
N LYS A 448 -13.33 0.75 10.69
CA LYS A 448 -13.06 -0.59 11.24
C LYS A 448 -12.89 -1.66 10.15
N LYS A 449 -13.75 -1.63 9.13
CA LYS A 449 -13.71 -2.61 8.03
C LYS A 449 -12.50 -2.38 7.11
N VAL A 450 -12.18 -1.11 6.82
CA VAL A 450 -10.98 -0.75 6.04
C VAL A 450 -9.70 -1.19 6.74
N LYS A 451 -9.61 -1.01 8.06
CA LYS A 451 -8.42 -1.40 8.82
C LYS A 451 -8.12 -2.90 8.73
N LEU A 452 -9.15 -3.75 8.82
CA LEU A 452 -9.00 -5.20 8.73
C LEU A 452 -8.58 -5.63 7.32
N LEU A 453 -9.34 -5.24 6.29
CA LEU A 453 -9.05 -5.60 4.90
C LEU A 453 -7.73 -4.99 4.41
N GLY A 454 -7.40 -3.78 4.84
CA GLY A 454 -6.15 -3.11 4.48
C GLY A 454 -4.92 -3.85 5.01
N LYS A 455 -5.03 -4.48 6.19
CA LYS A 455 -3.95 -5.33 6.73
C LYS A 455 -3.71 -6.56 5.86
N GLU A 456 -4.77 -7.27 5.49
CA GLU A 456 -4.69 -8.46 4.62
C GLU A 456 -4.08 -8.10 3.24
N VAL A 457 -4.50 -6.97 2.65
CA VAL A 457 -3.91 -6.48 1.39
C VAL A 457 -2.40 -6.23 1.54
N GLN A 458 -1.96 -5.63 2.64
CA GLN A 458 -0.53 -5.40 2.88
C GLN A 458 0.27 -6.71 3.05
N GLU A 459 -0.29 -7.71 3.73
CA GLU A 459 0.35 -9.02 3.90
C GLU A 459 0.55 -9.73 2.55
N ILE A 460 -0.47 -9.73 1.67
CA ILE A 460 -0.34 -10.30 0.31
C ILE A 460 0.67 -9.51 -0.51
N LEU A 461 0.66 -8.17 -0.46
CA LEU A 461 1.64 -7.35 -1.19
C LEU A 461 3.08 -7.61 -0.73
N ALA A 462 3.30 -7.85 0.56
CA ALA A 462 4.62 -8.22 1.08
C ALA A 462 5.09 -9.57 0.52
N LYS A 463 4.19 -10.56 0.46
CA LYS A 463 4.46 -11.87 -0.16
C LYS A 463 4.79 -11.72 -1.65
N THR A 464 3.96 -10.99 -2.41
CA THR A 464 4.15 -10.72 -3.84
C THR A 464 5.48 -10.01 -4.13
N SER A 465 5.85 -9.04 -3.29
CA SER A 465 7.12 -8.30 -3.40
C SER A 465 8.32 -9.22 -3.14
N THR A 466 8.21 -10.13 -2.17
CA THR A 466 9.26 -11.12 -1.87
C THR A 466 9.47 -12.06 -3.06
N THR A 467 8.39 -12.54 -3.69
CA THR A 467 8.48 -13.36 -4.91
C THR A 467 9.17 -12.60 -6.05
N ALA A 468 8.79 -11.34 -6.28
CA ALA A 468 9.44 -10.51 -7.31
C ALA A 468 10.93 -10.29 -7.03
N GLU A 469 11.29 -9.99 -5.79
CA GLU A 469 12.69 -9.81 -5.35
C GLU A 469 13.52 -11.06 -5.65
N GLN A 470 13.02 -12.25 -5.28
CA GLN A 470 13.71 -13.52 -5.54
C GLN A 470 13.90 -13.82 -7.03
N VAL A 471 12.86 -13.59 -7.84
CA VAL A 471 12.88 -13.89 -9.28
C VAL A 471 13.77 -12.92 -10.05
N ILE A 472 13.70 -11.62 -9.74
CA ILE A 472 14.48 -10.58 -10.44
C ILE A 472 15.96 -10.65 -10.03
N SER A 473 16.25 -10.83 -8.73
CA SER A 473 17.63 -10.99 -8.27
C SER A 473 18.32 -12.21 -8.89
N ASN A 474 17.56 -13.28 -9.17
CA ASN A 474 18.06 -14.51 -9.79
C ASN A 474 17.61 -14.68 -11.25
N VAL A 475 17.41 -13.58 -11.97
CA VAL A 475 16.84 -13.61 -13.34
C VAL A 475 17.66 -14.47 -14.30
N ARG A 476 19.00 -14.51 -14.15
CA ARG A 476 19.87 -15.36 -14.97
C ARG A 476 19.54 -16.84 -14.80
N THR A 477 19.24 -17.29 -13.58
CA THR A 477 18.81 -18.66 -13.29
C THR A 477 17.46 -18.94 -13.92
N VAL A 478 16.51 -18.02 -13.78
CA VAL A 478 15.17 -18.16 -14.39
C VAL A 478 15.27 -18.28 -15.91
N LYS A 479 16.13 -17.47 -16.54
CA LYS A 479 16.42 -17.52 -17.99
C LYS A 479 17.13 -18.81 -18.38
N ALA A 480 18.14 -19.23 -17.62
CA ALA A 480 18.89 -20.46 -17.90
C ALA A 480 18.00 -21.71 -17.91
N PHE A 481 16.97 -21.75 -17.05
CA PHE A 481 16.02 -22.87 -16.98
C PHE A 481 14.72 -22.64 -17.76
N ALA A 482 14.60 -21.54 -18.50
CA ALA A 482 13.41 -21.15 -19.25
C ALA A 482 12.10 -21.27 -18.43
N LYS A 483 12.10 -20.77 -17.18
CA LYS A 483 10.97 -20.85 -16.23
C LYS A 483 10.21 -19.54 -16.06
N GLU A 484 10.33 -18.60 -16.98
CA GLU A 484 9.66 -17.30 -16.92
C GLU A 484 8.14 -17.45 -16.73
N GLU A 485 7.48 -18.29 -17.54
CA GLU A 485 6.03 -18.48 -17.48
C GLU A 485 5.54 -19.01 -16.12
N LYS A 486 6.32 -19.90 -15.48
CA LYS A 486 5.99 -20.43 -14.15
C LYS A 486 5.96 -19.31 -13.11
N PHE A 487 6.98 -18.45 -13.11
CA PHE A 487 7.06 -17.35 -12.14
C PHE A 487 6.07 -16.24 -12.45
N VAL A 488 5.75 -16.00 -13.74
CA VAL A 488 4.64 -15.13 -14.14
C VAL A 488 3.31 -15.66 -13.60
N ALA A 489 3.05 -16.96 -13.66
CA ALA A 489 1.82 -17.56 -13.13
C ALA A 489 1.73 -17.48 -11.59
N ILE A 490 2.83 -17.74 -10.88
CA ILE A 490 2.89 -17.61 -9.41
C ILE A 490 2.61 -16.16 -9.00
N TYR A 491 3.32 -15.21 -9.61
CA TYR A 491 3.14 -13.79 -9.35
C TYR A 491 1.71 -13.34 -9.70
N GLY A 492 1.19 -13.79 -10.85
CA GLY A 492 -0.17 -13.50 -11.29
C GLY A 492 -1.25 -14.00 -10.32
N LYS A 493 -1.05 -15.16 -9.69
CA LYS A 493 -1.94 -15.68 -8.66
C LYS A 493 -1.96 -14.78 -7.41
N ASP A 494 -0.80 -14.43 -6.88
CA ASP A 494 -0.70 -13.59 -5.68
C ASP A 494 -1.27 -12.17 -5.95
N VAL A 495 -1.02 -11.63 -7.15
CA VAL A 495 -1.63 -10.36 -7.61
C VAL A 495 -3.15 -10.48 -7.73
N HIS A 496 -3.67 -11.59 -8.23
CA HIS A 496 -5.12 -11.80 -8.36
C HIS A 496 -5.80 -11.85 -6.97
N GLU A 497 -5.19 -12.49 -5.99
CA GLU A 497 -5.67 -12.52 -4.62
C GLU A 497 -5.73 -11.11 -4.00
N SER A 498 -4.65 -10.33 -4.18
CA SER A 498 -4.60 -8.91 -3.79
C SER A 498 -5.71 -8.10 -4.47
N TYR A 499 -5.96 -8.36 -5.76
CA TYR A 499 -7.03 -7.72 -6.52
C TYR A 499 -8.43 -8.03 -5.96
N LEU A 500 -8.72 -9.27 -5.54
CA LEU A 500 -10.04 -9.62 -4.99
C LEU A 500 -10.31 -8.90 -3.65
N LEU A 501 -9.30 -8.80 -2.79
CA LEU A 501 -9.41 -8.02 -1.55
C LEU A 501 -9.52 -6.52 -1.86
N GLY A 502 -8.69 -6.02 -2.77
CA GLY A 502 -8.73 -4.63 -3.24
C GLY A 502 -10.10 -4.25 -3.83
N LYS A 503 -10.72 -5.15 -4.59
CA LYS A 503 -12.09 -4.99 -5.12
C LYS A 503 -13.10 -4.88 -3.99
N THR A 504 -13.01 -5.73 -2.97
CA THR A 504 -13.91 -5.69 -1.80
C THR A 504 -13.77 -4.37 -1.04
N LEU A 505 -12.53 -3.90 -0.87
CA LEU A 505 -12.22 -2.62 -0.26
C LEU A 505 -12.73 -1.44 -1.11
N ALA A 506 -12.59 -1.52 -2.44
CA ALA A 506 -13.09 -0.51 -3.38
C ALA A 506 -14.62 -0.42 -3.36
N ILE A 507 -15.35 -1.55 -3.32
CA ILE A 507 -16.81 -1.55 -3.19
C ILE A 507 -17.23 -0.94 -1.84
N ALA A 508 -16.57 -1.35 -0.75
CA ALA A 508 -16.85 -0.78 0.57
C ALA A 508 -16.60 0.73 0.59
N GLY A 509 -15.49 1.20 -0.01
CA GLY A 509 -15.16 2.62 -0.12
C GLY A 509 -16.11 3.40 -1.02
N GLY A 510 -16.52 2.82 -2.15
CA GLY A 510 -17.50 3.43 -3.06
C GLY A 510 -18.86 3.61 -2.41
N ILE A 511 -19.39 2.57 -1.73
CA ILE A 511 -20.66 2.66 -0.99
C ILE A 511 -20.57 3.71 0.12
N PHE A 512 -19.47 3.73 0.88
CA PHE A 512 -19.26 4.70 1.94
C PHE A 512 -19.20 6.13 1.41
N SER A 513 -18.35 6.38 0.41
CA SER A 513 -18.20 7.71 -0.21
C SER A 513 -19.51 8.19 -0.82
N GLY A 514 -20.24 7.32 -1.53
CA GLY A 514 -21.54 7.65 -2.12
C GLY A 514 -22.60 7.98 -1.06
N SER A 515 -22.65 7.20 0.03
CA SER A 515 -23.59 7.43 1.14
C SER A 515 -23.29 8.74 1.88
N VAL A 516 -22.02 9.01 2.18
CA VAL A 516 -21.58 10.27 2.81
C VAL A 516 -21.89 11.47 1.90
N PHE A 517 -21.62 11.35 0.60
CA PHE A 517 -21.93 12.40 -0.37
C PHE A 517 -23.43 12.67 -0.44
N LEU A 518 -24.28 11.64 -0.51
CA LEU A 518 -25.73 11.78 -0.53
C LEU A 518 -26.25 12.46 0.74
N ILE A 519 -25.78 12.04 1.92
CA ILE A 519 -26.16 12.66 3.20
C ILE A 519 -25.77 14.15 3.22
N ALA A 520 -24.57 14.50 2.75
CA ALA A 520 -24.11 15.89 2.66
C ALA A 520 -24.97 16.73 1.69
N GLN A 521 -25.37 16.18 0.54
CA GLN A 521 -26.24 16.90 -0.40
C GLN A 521 -27.66 17.10 0.13
N LEU A 522 -28.25 16.07 0.75
CA LEU A 522 -29.55 16.18 1.40
C LEU A 522 -29.53 17.19 2.55
N ALA A 523 -28.43 17.26 3.30
CA ALA A 523 -28.20 18.27 4.31
C ALA A 523 -28.21 19.70 3.74
N ILE A 524 -27.54 19.92 2.61
CA ILE A 524 -27.56 21.24 1.93
C ILE A 524 -28.99 21.59 1.50
N VAL A 525 -29.73 20.66 0.90
CA VAL A 525 -31.14 20.88 0.52
C VAL A 525 -32.00 21.25 1.73
N LEU A 526 -31.81 20.56 2.86
CA LEU A 526 -32.51 20.87 4.11
C LEU A 526 -32.18 22.28 4.63
N ILE A 527 -30.91 22.66 4.62
CA ILE A 527 -30.45 24.00 5.03
C ILE A 527 -31.05 25.07 4.12
N VAL A 528 -31.02 24.87 2.80
CA VAL A 528 -31.62 25.78 1.82
C VAL A 528 -33.13 25.91 2.03
N TYR A 529 -33.84 24.80 2.24
CA TYR A 529 -35.29 24.80 2.45
C TYR A 529 -35.68 25.58 3.73
N ILE A 530 -35.03 25.30 4.86
CA ILE A 530 -35.28 26.00 6.11
C ILE A 530 -34.87 27.47 6.00
N GLY A 531 -33.71 27.76 5.39
CA GLY A 531 -33.20 29.11 5.17
C GLY A 531 -34.10 29.94 4.26
N ALA A 532 -34.57 29.37 3.14
CA ALA A 532 -35.50 30.03 2.23
C ALA A 532 -36.83 30.36 2.93
N LYS A 533 -37.35 29.46 3.78
CA LYS A 533 -38.53 29.75 4.60
C LYS A 533 -38.28 30.91 5.58
N GLN A 534 -37.08 31.03 6.15
CA GLN A 534 -36.72 32.16 7.00
C GLN A 534 -36.62 33.48 6.21
N VAL A 535 -36.13 33.44 4.96
CA VAL A 535 -36.11 34.61 4.06
C VAL A 535 -37.53 35.07 3.72
N LEU A 536 -38.40 34.13 3.31
CA LEU A 536 -39.80 34.42 2.97
C LEU A 536 -40.59 34.99 4.16
N ASN A 537 -40.24 34.58 5.38
CA ASN A 537 -40.83 35.09 6.62
C ASN A 537 -40.18 36.40 7.13
N GLY A 538 -39.25 37.00 6.38
CA GLY A 538 -38.55 38.24 6.75
C GLY A 538 -37.57 38.12 7.92
N GLN A 539 -37.15 36.90 8.28
CA GLN A 539 -36.24 36.66 9.42
C GLN A 539 -34.75 36.76 9.04
N THR A 540 -34.42 36.67 7.75
CA THR A 540 -33.04 36.78 7.23
C THR A 540 -33.06 37.29 5.79
N THR A 541 -31.95 37.85 5.30
CA THR A 541 -31.80 38.31 3.91
C THR A 541 -31.32 37.19 2.98
N THR A 542 -31.54 37.37 1.67
CA THR A 542 -31.00 36.48 0.63
C THR A 542 -29.47 36.44 0.67
N GLY A 543 -28.82 37.58 0.92
CA GLY A 543 -27.36 37.68 1.07
C GLY A 543 -26.82 36.86 2.24
N ASN A 544 -27.43 36.97 3.42
CA ASN A 544 -27.04 36.19 4.60
C ASN A 544 -27.22 34.67 4.36
N LEU A 545 -28.28 34.27 3.66
CA LEU A 545 -28.47 32.86 3.28
C LEU A 545 -27.37 32.39 2.32
N THR A 546 -27.01 33.19 1.32
CA THR A 546 -25.91 32.88 0.40
C THR A 546 -24.57 32.77 1.12
N SER A 547 -24.22 33.73 1.99
CA SER A 547 -23.01 33.66 2.82
C SER A 547 -23.01 32.40 3.69
N PHE A 548 -24.13 32.05 4.31
CA PHE A 548 -24.27 30.86 5.14
C PHE A 548 -23.97 29.57 4.35
N LEU A 549 -24.47 29.45 3.11
CA LEU A 549 -24.22 28.30 2.25
C LEU A 549 -22.74 28.18 1.86
N LEU A 550 -22.12 29.30 1.48
CA LEU A 550 -20.69 29.35 1.14
C LEU A 550 -19.79 29.03 2.35
N TYR A 551 -20.14 29.52 3.54
CA TYR A 551 -19.47 29.15 4.78
C TYR A 551 -19.62 27.66 5.12
N THR A 552 -20.82 27.11 4.91
CA THR A 552 -21.08 25.67 5.12
C THR A 552 -20.19 24.81 4.22
N LEU A 553 -20.06 25.18 2.93
CA LEU A 553 -19.16 24.49 1.99
C LEU A 553 -17.69 24.61 2.43
N THR A 554 -17.30 25.79 2.91
CA THR A 554 -15.93 26.06 3.38
C THR A 554 -15.56 25.19 4.59
N VAL A 555 -16.45 25.07 5.58
CA VAL A 555 -16.25 24.16 6.73
C VAL A 555 -16.16 22.72 6.28
N ALA A 556 -17.06 22.28 5.39
CA ALA A 556 -17.06 20.90 4.89
C ALA A 556 -15.73 20.55 4.21
N MET A 557 -15.21 21.44 3.35
CA MET A 557 -13.90 21.26 2.72
C MET A 557 -12.76 21.26 3.75
N ALA A 558 -12.73 22.22 4.67
CA ALA A 558 -11.68 22.30 5.67
C ALA A 558 -11.65 21.05 6.58
N LEU A 559 -12.82 20.55 6.98
CA LEU A 559 -12.94 19.32 7.76
C LEU A 559 -12.45 18.09 6.98
N ALA A 560 -12.79 17.99 5.69
CA ALA A 560 -12.29 16.92 4.82
C ALA A 560 -10.75 16.93 4.71
N PHE A 561 -10.14 18.10 4.53
CA PHE A 561 -8.68 18.23 4.49
C PHE A 561 -8.02 17.91 5.83
N VAL A 562 -8.56 18.38 6.96
CA VAL A 562 -8.02 17.98 8.29
C VAL A 562 -8.11 16.47 8.49
N SER A 563 -9.20 15.85 8.03
CA SER A 563 -9.37 14.40 8.14
C SER A 563 -8.32 13.64 7.34
N SER A 564 -7.92 14.12 6.16
CA SER A 564 -6.87 13.47 5.36
C SER A 564 -5.50 13.56 6.02
N LEU A 565 -5.19 14.66 6.74
CA LEU A 565 -3.91 14.82 7.44
C LEU A 565 -3.67 13.79 8.54
N PHE A 566 -4.73 13.21 9.11
CA PHE A 566 -4.58 12.19 10.16
C PHE A 566 -3.77 10.98 9.66
N GLY A 567 -4.03 10.53 8.42
CA GLY A 567 -3.28 9.43 7.82
C GLY A 567 -1.80 9.77 7.67
N ASP A 568 -1.49 10.97 7.20
CA ASP A 568 -0.11 11.43 7.03
C ASP A 568 0.61 11.53 8.38
N PHE A 569 -0.05 12.04 9.43
CA PHE A 569 0.54 12.08 10.77
C PHE A 569 0.82 10.68 11.33
N MET A 570 -0.09 9.71 11.10
CA MET A 570 0.15 8.32 11.51
C MET A 570 1.33 7.69 10.76
N GLN A 571 1.46 7.95 9.46
CA GLN A 571 2.60 7.49 8.67
C GLN A 571 3.91 8.10 9.18
N ALA A 572 3.90 9.38 9.51
CA ALA A 572 5.04 10.11 10.04
C ALA A 572 5.50 9.60 11.41
N ILE A 573 4.57 9.24 12.30
CA ILE A 573 4.92 8.63 13.58
C ILE A 573 5.72 7.35 13.35
N GLY A 574 5.21 6.44 12.49
CA GLY A 574 5.92 5.21 12.18
C GLY A 574 7.28 5.43 11.49
N ALA A 575 7.38 6.42 10.60
CA ALA A 575 8.65 6.81 9.98
C ALA A 575 9.64 7.39 11.01
N SER A 576 9.15 8.20 11.96
CA SER A 576 9.97 8.81 13.00
C SER A 576 10.57 7.76 13.94
N ASP A 577 9.79 6.75 14.33
CA ASP A 577 10.26 5.68 15.21
C ASP A 577 11.47 4.96 14.60
N ARG A 578 11.36 4.58 13.32
CA ARG A 578 12.44 3.86 12.59
C ARG A 578 13.67 4.72 12.36
N ILE A 579 13.48 6.00 12.03
CA ILE A 579 14.58 6.93 11.83
C ILE A 579 15.32 7.20 13.15
N PHE A 580 14.60 7.47 14.23
CA PHE A 580 15.22 7.72 15.53
C PHE A 580 15.85 6.47 16.12
N GLU A 581 15.28 5.28 15.91
CA GLU A 581 15.91 4.01 16.27
C GLU A 581 17.29 3.86 15.61
N LEU A 582 17.43 4.25 14.34
CA LEU A 582 18.71 4.21 13.64
C LEU A 582 19.67 5.33 14.07
N MET A 583 19.18 6.55 14.28
CA MET A 583 20.03 7.68 14.69
C MET A 583 20.56 7.53 16.12
N ASP A 584 19.79 6.91 17.01
CA ASP A 584 20.18 6.68 18.41
C ASP A 584 21.01 5.43 18.61
N LYS A 585 21.16 4.61 17.56
CA LYS A 585 21.91 3.38 17.68
C LYS A 585 23.38 3.70 17.87
N ILE A 586 23.91 3.36 19.04
CA ILE A 586 25.32 3.50 19.36
C ILE A 586 26.04 2.23 18.87
N PRO A 587 27.10 2.34 18.05
CA PRO A 587 27.89 1.18 17.66
C PRO A 587 28.54 0.52 18.88
N SER A 588 28.53 -0.81 18.90
CA SER A 588 29.18 -1.59 19.95
C SER A 588 30.71 -1.49 19.89
N ILE A 589 31.27 -1.30 18.70
CA ILE A 589 32.70 -1.15 18.47
C ILE A 589 32.98 0.32 18.11
N PRO A 590 33.41 1.17 19.07
CA PRO A 590 33.65 2.58 18.80
C PRO A 590 34.84 2.76 17.85
N MET A 591 34.68 3.64 16.85
CA MET A 591 35.73 3.94 15.88
C MET A 591 36.90 4.76 16.45
N SER A 592 36.67 5.49 17.55
CA SER A 592 37.63 6.43 18.13
C SER A 592 37.59 6.43 19.66
N GLY A 593 38.72 6.77 20.29
CA GLY A 593 38.81 6.98 21.75
C GLY A 593 39.67 5.94 22.49
N GLY A 594 40.36 5.07 21.75
CA GLY A 594 41.39 4.18 22.29
C GLY A 594 42.78 4.83 22.28
N GLN A 595 43.77 4.07 22.76
CA GLN A 595 45.17 4.46 22.71
C GLN A 595 45.70 4.42 21.27
N VAL A 596 46.45 5.45 20.89
CA VAL A 596 47.26 5.48 19.67
C VAL A 596 48.72 5.29 20.08
N PHE A 597 49.42 4.35 19.45
CA PHE A 597 50.84 4.16 19.73
C PHE A 597 51.66 5.33 19.19
N SER A 598 52.56 5.86 20.02
CA SER A 598 53.44 6.97 19.64
C SER A 598 54.56 6.54 18.68
N ASN A 599 54.94 5.27 18.73
CA ASN A 599 55.95 4.68 17.85
C ASN A 599 55.28 3.69 16.88
N PRO A 600 55.85 3.46 15.69
CA PRO A 600 55.35 2.45 14.77
C PRO A 600 55.33 1.08 15.46
N PRO A 601 54.22 0.33 15.40
CA PRO A 601 54.15 -0.99 16.01
C PRO A 601 55.07 -1.97 15.29
N VAL A 602 55.52 -2.98 16.03
CA VAL A 602 56.28 -4.12 15.51
C VAL A 602 55.38 -4.96 14.61
N GLY A 603 54.09 -5.07 14.96
CA GLY A 603 53.06 -5.71 14.13
C GLY A 603 52.80 -7.16 14.52
N GLU A 604 53.10 -7.55 15.76
CA GLU A 604 52.85 -8.88 16.29
C GLU A 604 51.38 -9.00 16.72
N ILE A 605 50.65 -9.98 16.17
CA ILE A 605 49.26 -10.25 16.55
C ILE A 605 49.19 -11.58 17.29
N GLU A 606 48.52 -11.60 18.44
CA GLU A 606 48.28 -12.82 19.19
C GLU A 606 46.78 -13.00 19.46
N LEU A 607 46.26 -14.19 19.16
CA LEU A 607 44.92 -14.63 19.50
C LEU A 607 45.06 -15.69 20.60
N ASN A 608 44.42 -15.46 21.74
CA ASN A 608 44.48 -16.34 22.91
C ASN A 608 43.09 -16.87 23.25
N ASP A 609 42.89 -18.18 23.08
CA ASP A 609 41.69 -18.95 23.41
C ASP A 609 40.39 -18.37 22.83
N ILE A 610 40.44 -17.98 21.55
CA ILE A 610 39.35 -17.31 20.87
C ILE A 610 38.19 -18.27 20.57
N THR A 611 37.01 -17.89 21.05
CA THR A 611 35.73 -18.49 20.70
C THR A 611 34.81 -17.43 20.10
N PHE A 612 34.11 -17.77 19.02
CA PHE A 612 33.27 -16.82 18.30
C PHE A 612 32.08 -17.44 17.58
N THR A 613 30.97 -16.70 17.60
CA THR A 613 29.68 -17.01 16.98
C THR A 613 29.15 -15.78 16.23
N TYR A 614 28.80 -15.93 14.94
CA TYR A 614 28.20 -14.82 14.20
C TYR A 614 26.80 -14.49 14.76
N PRO A 615 26.43 -13.21 14.92
CA PRO A 615 25.10 -12.83 15.43
C PRO A 615 23.92 -13.36 14.59
N THR A 616 24.15 -13.63 13.30
CA THR A 616 23.15 -14.19 12.37
C THR A 616 23.06 -15.71 12.42
N LYS A 617 24.03 -16.42 13.03
CA LYS A 617 24.10 -17.89 13.08
C LYS A 617 24.07 -18.38 14.53
N GLY A 618 23.26 -19.39 14.82
CA GLY A 618 23.18 -19.97 16.18
C GLY A 618 24.34 -20.91 16.57
N SER A 619 25.28 -21.20 15.65
CA SER A 619 26.34 -22.18 15.87
C SER A 619 27.71 -21.52 15.97
N GLN A 620 28.48 -21.93 16.98
CA GLN A 620 29.86 -21.48 17.20
C GLN A 620 30.76 -21.84 15.99
N VAL A 621 31.46 -20.83 15.47
CA VAL A 621 32.32 -20.96 14.27
C VAL A 621 33.78 -21.19 14.64
N LEU A 622 34.28 -20.53 15.69
CA LEU A 622 35.64 -20.73 16.22
C LEU A 622 35.58 -21.24 17.66
N LYS A 623 36.45 -22.20 17.99
CA LYS A 623 36.48 -22.93 19.25
C LYS A 623 37.90 -22.95 19.81
N ASN A 624 38.17 -22.11 20.81
CA ASN A 624 39.45 -22.01 21.51
C ASN A 624 40.66 -21.94 20.56
N ILE A 625 40.63 -21.00 19.61
CA ILE A 625 41.73 -20.78 18.68
C ILE A 625 42.82 -19.96 19.37
N SER A 626 44.04 -20.50 19.40
CA SER A 626 45.23 -19.82 19.91
C SER A 626 46.32 -19.80 18.84
N LEU A 627 46.70 -18.61 18.36
CA LEU A 627 47.72 -18.44 17.33
C LEU A 627 48.49 -17.12 17.51
N LYS A 628 49.74 -17.12 17.06
CA LYS A 628 50.66 -15.99 17.17
C LYS A 628 51.28 -15.68 15.82
N LEU A 629 51.12 -14.46 15.34
CA LEU A 629 51.63 -13.94 14.08
C LEU A 629 52.81 -13.02 14.37
N GLN A 630 54.01 -13.43 13.94
CA GLN A 630 55.25 -12.70 14.18
C GLN A 630 55.62 -11.81 12.99
N THR A 631 56.28 -10.70 13.28
CA THR A 631 56.78 -9.77 12.26
C THR A 631 57.76 -10.44 11.30
N GLY A 632 57.61 -10.16 10.01
CA GLY A 632 58.44 -10.73 8.95
C GLY A 632 58.14 -12.19 8.62
N THR A 633 57.13 -12.80 9.26
CA THR A 633 56.73 -14.18 8.98
C THR A 633 55.44 -14.24 8.17
N ILE A 634 55.32 -15.32 7.38
CA ILE A 634 54.13 -15.61 6.58
C ILE A 634 53.41 -16.78 7.24
N THR A 635 52.20 -16.54 7.73
CA THR A 635 51.33 -17.59 8.27
C THR A 635 50.22 -17.91 7.27
N ALA A 636 50.13 -19.16 6.84
CA ALA A 636 49.09 -19.64 5.92
C ALA A 636 47.98 -20.39 6.69
N LEU A 637 46.74 -19.95 6.52
CA LEU A 637 45.54 -20.67 6.97
C LEU A 637 45.02 -21.57 5.85
N VAL A 638 44.98 -22.87 6.11
CA VAL A 638 44.55 -23.90 5.16
C VAL A 638 43.46 -24.75 5.79
N GLY A 639 42.53 -25.28 5.00
CA GLY A 639 41.48 -26.15 5.52
C GLY A 639 40.23 -26.17 4.65
N PRO A 640 39.27 -27.07 4.94
CA PRO A 640 38.01 -27.14 4.21
C PRO A 640 37.24 -25.81 4.23
N SER A 641 36.37 -25.63 3.23
CA SER A 641 35.45 -24.48 3.21
C SER A 641 34.53 -24.52 4.43
N GLY A 642 34.22 -23.36 5.01
CA GLY A 642 33.43 -23.26 6.24
C GLY A 642 34.19 -23.58 7.54
N GLY A 643 35.50 -23.84 7.50
CA GLY A 643 36.30 -24.11 8.70
C GLY A 643 36.52 -22.93 9.65
N GLY A 644 36.22 -21.68 9.22
CA GLY A 644 36.39 -20.46 10.04
C GLY A 644 37.57 -19.56 9.66
N LYS A 645 38.26 -19.83 8.54
CA LYS A 645 39.45 -19.08 8.07
C LYS A 645 39.19 -17.57 7.91
N SER A 646 38.19 -17.18 7.12
CA SER A 646 37.82 -15.77 6.92
C SER A 646 37.32 -15.11 8.22
N THR A 647 36.75 -15.88 9.14
CA THR A 647 36.34 -15.36 10.46
C THR A 647 37.53 -14.88 11.28
N ILE A 648 38.68 -15.56 11.20
CA ILE A 648 39.92 -15.12 11.88
C ILE A 648 40.35 -13.75 11.35
N VAL A 649 40.30 -13.55 10.03
CA VAL A 649 40.60 -12.26 9.38
C VAL A 649 39.62 -11.18 9.86
N SER A 650 38.30 -11.45 9.84
CA SER A 650 37.29 -10.50 10.31
C SER A 650 37.45 -10.09 11.79
N LEU A 651 37.96 -11.00 12.64
CA LEU A 651 38.27 -10.71 14.04
C LEU A 651 39.55 -9.86 14.18
N ILE A 652 40.57 -10.13 13.37
CA ILE A 652 41.79 -9.29 13.33
C ILE A 652 41.46 -7.88 12.85
N GLU A 653 40.59 -7.71 11.85
CA GLU A 653 40.10 -6.39 11.40
C GLU A 653 39.14 -5.72 12.40
N ARG A 654 38.80 -6.45 13.47
CA ARG A 654 37.86 -6.06 14.52
C ARG A 654 36.51 -5.63 13.93
N PHE A 655 36.02 -6.36 12.92
CA PHE A 655 34.63 -6.23 12.46
C PHE A 655 33.65 -6.86 13.45
N TYR A 656 34.13 -7.81 14.24
CA TYR A 656 33.44 -8.40 15.37
C TYR A 656 34.41 -8.50 16.55
N ASP A 657 33.87 -8.47 17.76
CA ASP A 657 34.61 -8.86 18.97
C ASP A 657 34.36 -10.37 19.24
N PRO A 658 35.35 -11.11 19.77
CA PRO A 658 35.18 -12.51 20.13
C PRO A 658 34.24 -12.68 21.35
N ASP A 659 33.56 -13.83 21.44
CA ASP A 659 32.69 -14.19 22.58
C ASP A 659 33.52 -14.44 23.85
N SER A 660 34.68 -15.08 23.69
CA SER A 660 35.69 -15.26 24.74
C SER A 660 37.11 -15.28 24.15
N GLY A 661 38.09 -15.06 25.01
CA GLY A 661 39.50 -14.94 24.63
C GLY A 661 39.94 -13.49 24.40
N LEU A 662 41.19 -13.31 24.01
CA LEU A 662 41.83 -12.00 23.84
C LEU A 662 42.59 -11.92 22.52
N ILE A 663 42.49 -10.80 21.82
CA ILE A 663 43.30 -10.50 20.63
C ILE A 663 44.18 -9.30 20.97
N THR A 664 45.49 -9.42 20.80
CA THR A 664 46.45 -8.36 21.12
C THR A 664 47.27 -7.96 19.91
N LEU A 665 47.68 -6.69 19.88
CA LEU A 665 48.71 -6.13 19.01
C LEU A 665 49.89 -5.73 19.89
N ASP A 666 51.07 -6.31 19.65
CA ASP A 666 52.30 -6.08 20.43
C ASP A 666 52.06 -6.20 21.96
N GLY A 667 51.18 -7.13 22.37
CA GLY A 667 50.81 -7.39 23.76
C GLY A 667 49.69 -6.51 24.33
N VAL A 668 49.18 -5.52 23.59
CA VAL A 668 48.05 -4.66 24.01
C VAL A 668 46.76 -5.17 23.38
N ASP A 669 45.69 -5.31 24.17
CA ASP A 669 44.37 -5.70 23.67
C ASP A 669 43.86 -4.74 22.59
N ILE A 670 43.46 -5.27 21.44
CA ILE A 670 42.91 -4.48 20.33
C ILE A 670 41.67 -3.69 20.72
N LYS A 671 40.98 -4.07 21.80
CA LYS A 671 39.84 -3.32 22.36
C LYS A 671 40.22 -1.96 22.94
N GLN A 672 41.46 -1.83 23.41
CA GLN A 672 41.98 -0.60 24.03
C GLN A 672 42.60 0.35 23.01
N ILE A 673 42.83 -0.11 21.77
CA ILE A 673 43.47 0.66 20.70
C ILE A 673 42.42 1.46 19.93
N ASP A 674 42.80 2.65 19.46
CA ASP A 674 41.97 3.44 18.55
C ASP A 674 41.75 2.70 17.22
N LEU A 675 40.50 2.40 16.89
CA LEU A 675 40.17 1.55 15.75
C LEU A 675 40.47 2.20 14.40
N LYS A 676 40.32 3.53 14.28
CA LYS A 676 40.69 4.26 13.06
C LYS A 676 42.18 4.12 12.79
N TRP A 677 43.01 4.31 13.82
CA TRP A 677 44.46 4.11 13.69
C TRP A 677 44.83 2.64 13.42
N TYR A 678 44.23 1.70 14.15
CA TYR A 678 44.49 0.27 14.01
C TYR A 678 44.19 -0.26 12.60
N ARG A 679 43.08 0.15 11.99
CA ARG A 679 42.78 -0.22 10.59
C ARG A 679 43.70 0.49 9.58
N GLY A 680 44.29 1.63 9.95
CA GLY A 680 45.27 2.34 9.11
C GLY A 680 46.61 1.61 8.96
N ILE A 681 46.92 0.65 9.84
CA ILE A 681 48.15 -0.17 9.75
C ILE A 681 47.91 -1.57 9.17
N ILE A 682 46.66 -1.92 8.85
CA ILE A 682 46.26 -3.21 8.27
C ILE A 682 45.96 -3.01 6.79
N GLY A 683 46.58 -3.81 5.94
CA GLY A 683 46.20 -3.91 4.53
C GLY A 683 45.44 -5.20 4.30
N TYR A 684 44.30 -5.10 3.63
CA TYR A 684 43.48 -6.25 3.27
C TYR A 684 43.33 -6.33 1.75
N VAL A 685 43.54 -7.53 1.21
CA VAL A 685 43.27 -7.85 -0.20
C VAL A 685 42.31 -9.03 -0.22
N SER A 686 41.06 -8.76 -0.63
CA SER A 686 40.01 -9.77 -0.72
C SER A 686 40.15 -10.67 -1.95
N GLN A 687 39.43 -11.80 -1.92
CA GLN A 687 39.34 -12.74 -3.04
C GLN A 687 38.69 -12.10 -4.26
N GLU A 688 37.57 -11.38 -4.04
CA GLU A 688 36.92 -10.55 -5.04
C GLU A 688 37.05 -9.07 -4.65
N PRO A 689 37.99 -8.32 -5.27
CA PRO A 689 38.21 -6.92 -4.97
C PRO A 689 37.05 -6.07 -5.48
N LEU A 690 36.38 -5.41 -4.55
CA LEU A 690 35.32 -4.44 -4.87
C LEU A 690 35.94 -3.04 -5.02
N LEU A 691 35.67 -2.44 -6.16
CA LEU A 691 36.02 -1.05 -6.46
C LEU A 691 34.80 -0.15 -6.33
N PHE A 692 35.02 1.06 -5.85
CA PHE A 692 33.98 2.08 -5.81
C PHE A 692 33.81 2.72 -7.18
N ALA A 693 32.60 3.19 -7.46
CA ALA A 693 32.34 4.00 -8.63
C ALA A 693 33.12 5.31 -8.50
N GLY A 694 34.05 5.55 -9.43
CA GLY A 694 35.04 6.62 -9.35
C GLY A 694 36.17 6.39 -10.34
N SER A 695 37.20 7.23 -10.26
CA SER A 695 38.42 7.06 -11.07
C SER A 695 39.30 5.91 -10.54
N ILE A 696 40.23 5.43 -11.37
CA ILE A 696 41.27 4.47 -10.95
C ILE A 696 42.11 5.10 -9.83
N ARG A 697 42.48 6.38 -9.98
CA ARG A 697 43.22 7.16 -8.97
C ARG A 697 42.53 7.11 -7.61
N GLU A 698 41.25 7.46 -7.54
CA GLU A 698 40.45 7.47 -6.31
C GLU A 698 40.39 6.08 -5.67
N ASN A 699 40.32 5.03 -6.48
CA ASN A 699 40.30 3.66 -5.99
C ASN A 699 41.64 3.21 -5.40
N ILE A 700 42.77 3.66 -5.96
CA ILE A 700 44.11 3.38 -5.40
C ILE A 700 44.33 4.20 -4.13
N SER A 701 43.98 5.49 -4.13
CA SER A 701 44.16 6.39 -2.98
C SER A 701 43.11 6.23 -1.88
N PHE A 702 42.17 5.28 -1.99
CA PHE A 702 41.05 5.12 -1.06
C PHE A 702 41.48 5.02 0.42
N GLY A 703 42.66 4.44 0.70
CA GLY A 703 43.19 4.30 2.05
C GLY A 703 43.91 5.53 2.61
N ILE A 704 44.20 6.56 1.79
CA ILE A 704 44.99 7.74 2.17
C ILE A 704 44.35 9.02 1.61
N GLU A 705 43.86 9.90 2.49
CA GLU A 705 43.09 11.10 2.11
C GLU A 705 43.84 12.11 1.21
N ASN A 706 45.17 12.13 1.22
CA ASN A 706 46.00 13.08 0.44
C ASN A 706 47.22 12.42 -0.21
N ALA A 707 47.04 11.28 -0.89
CA ALA A 707 48.15 10.63 -1.60
C ALA A 707 48.62 11.48 -2.80
N SER A 708 49.94 11.67 -2.93
CA SER A 708 50.51 12.34 -4.10
C SER A 708 50.34 11.47 -5.35
N MET A 709 50.27 12.09 -6.53
CA MET A 709 50.17 11.32 -7.77
C MET A 709 51.42 10.46 -8.01
N GLU A 710 52.58 10.92 -7.54
CA GLU A 710 53.85 10.18 -7.59
C GLU A 710 53.77 8.88 -6.77
N ASP A 711 53.21 8.94 -5.56
CA ASP A 711 53.01 7.76 -4.72
C ASP A 711 52.00 6.78 -5.34
N ILE A 712 50.93 7.31 -5.94
CA ILE A 712 49.90 6.50 -6.63
C ILE A 712 50.51 5.77 -7.82
N VAL A 713 51.34 6.44 -8.62
CA VAL A 713 52.04 5.83 -9.77
C VAL A 713 53.03 4.78 -9.28
N ALA A 714 53.85 5.09 -8.29
CA ALA A 714 54.82 4.15 -7.73
C ALA A 714 54.15 2.90 -7.13
N ALA A 715 53.00 3.05 -6.46
CA ALA A 715 52.21 1.93 -5.97
C ALA A 715 51.61 1.10 -7.11
N ALA A 716 51.11 1.74 -8.17
CA ALA A 716 50.58 1.08 -9.35
C ALA A 716 51.67 0.32 -10.15
N GLU A 717 52.89 0.86 -10.25
CA GLU A 717 54.03 0.17 -10.87
C GLU A 717 54.42 -1.08 -10.09
N LYS A 718 54.56 -0.96 -8.76
CA LYS A 718 54.85 -2.11 -7.88
C LYS A 718 53.77 -3.19 -7.96
N ALA A 719 52.52 -2.80 -8.21
CA ALA A 719 51.38 -3.68 -8.40
C ALA A 719 51.23 -4.25 -9.83
N ASN A 720 52.15 -3.94 -10.75
CA ASN A 720 52.04 -4.28 -12.18
C ASN A 720 50.75 -3.74 -12.84
N ALA A 721 50.22 -2.62 -12.33
CA ALA A 721 48.99 -1.98 -12.79
C ALA A 721 49.22 -0.81 -13.76
N HIS A 722 50.33 -0.10 -13.62
CA HIS A 722 50.62 1.12 -14.39
C HIS A 722 50.45 0.93 -15.92
N GLN A 723 50.99 -0.16 -16.46
CA GLN A 723 50.98 -0.42 -17.91
C GLN A 723 49.57 -0.50 -18.51
N PHE A 724 48.63 -1.18 -17.85
CA PHE A 724 47.26 -1.26 -18.37
C PHE A 724 46.47 0.01 -18.07
N ILE A 725 46.81 0.73 -16.99
CA ILE A 725 46.20 2.02 -16.66
C ILE A 725 46.52 3.03 -17.77
N GLU A 726 47.78 3.09 -18.23
CA GLU A 726 48.22 3.96 -19.33
C GLU A 726 47.56 3.66 -20.68
N GLN A 727 46.97 2.47 -20.86
CA GLN A 727 46.24 2.10 -22.08
C GLN A 727 44.82 2.67 -22.12
N PHE A 728 44.26 3.14 -21.00
CA PHE A 728 42.96 3.82 -21.03
C PHE A 728 43.11 5.26 -21.54
N GLU A 729 42.07 5.74 -22.23
CA GLU A 729 42.01 7.10 -22.80
C GLU A 729 42.29 8.19 -21.75
N ASN A 730 41.72 8.06 -20.55
CA ASN A 730 41.90 9.01 -19.45
C ASN A 730 42.90 8.51 -18.38
N LYS A 731 43.66 7.46 -18.67
CA LYS A 731 44.66 6.87 -17.77
C LYS A 731 44.13 6.68 -16.34
N TYR A 732 44.75 7.30 -15.34
CA TYR A 732 44.34 7.23 -13.93
C TYR A 732 42.99 7.89 -13.61
N ASP A 733 42.55 8.84 -14.43
CA ASP A 733 41.24 9.50 -14.29
C ASP A 733 40.11 8.70 -14.97
N SER A 734 40.42 7.54 -15.55
CA SER A 734 39.43 6.66 -16.17
C SER A 734 38.43 6.15 -15.13
N TYR A 735 37.15 6.30 -15.44
CA TYR A 735 36.05 5.89 -14.59
C TYR A 735 35.80 4.38 -14.70
N VAL A 736 35.75 3.66 -13.57
CA VAL A 736 35.65 2.18 -13.55
C VAL A 736 34.23 1.64 -13.34
N GLY A 737 33.26 2.52 -13.06
CA GLY A 737 31.86 2.16 -12.79
C GLY A 737 31.64 1.45 -11.45
N GLU A 738 30.39 1.13 -11.14
CA GLU A 738 30.05 0.38 -9.92
C GLU A 738 30.73 -0.99 -9.92
N ARG A 739 31.36 -1.35 -8.79
CA ARG A 739 32.10 -2.63 -8.61
C ARG A 739 33.21 -2.86 -9.64
N GLY A 740 33.67 -1.83 -10.36
CA GLY A 740 34.74 -1.95 -11.35
C GLY A 740 34.37 -2.83 -12.55
N VAL A 741 33.12 -2.80 -13.00
CA VAL A 741 32.61 -3.64 -14.10
C VAL A 741 33.39 -3.46 -15.42
N ILE A 742 34.05 -2.32 -15.62
CA ILE A 742 34.85 -2.03 -16.82
C ILE A 742 36.16 -2.83 -16.84
N LEU A 743 36.63 -3.28 -15.69
CA LEU A 743 37.93 -3.94 -15.54
C LEU A 743 37.81 -5.47 -15.57
N SER A 744 38.87 -6.15 -16.00
CA SER A 744 38.99 -7.60 -15.82
C SER A 744 39.22 -7.96 -14.34
N GLY A 745 39.02 -9.22 -13.97
CA GLY A 745 39.30 -9.70 -12.61
C GLY A 745 40.74 -9.41 -12.16
N GLY A 746 41.72 -9.71 -13.02
CA GLY A 746 43.14 -9.45 -12.74
C GLY A 746 43.51 -7.97 -12.66
N GLN A 747 42.84 -7.11 -13.42
CA GLN A 747 43.02 -5.66 -13.32
C GLN A 747 42.47 -5.14 -11.98
N ARG A 748 41.28 -5.58 -11.56
CA ARG A 748 40.71 -5.20 -10.25
C ARG A 748 41.62 -5.66 -9.10
N GLN A 749 42.19 -6.87 -9.18
CA GLN A 749 43.13 -7.38 -8.18
C GLN A 749 44.37 -6.51 -8.06
N ARG A 750 44.99 -6.15 -9.19
CA ARG A 750 46.18 -5.30 -9.19
C ARG A 750 45.90 -3.89 -8.66
N ILE A 751 44.71 -3.33 -8.90
CA ILE A 751 44.30 -2.07 -8.27
C ILE A 751 44.14 -2.21 -6.75
N ALA A 752 43.55 -3.31 -6.27
CA ALA A 752 43.45 -3.57 -4.83
C ALA A 752 44.83 -3.78 -4.18
N ILE A 753 45.77 -4.43 -4.88
CA ILE A 753 47.15 -4.57 -4.44
C ILE A 753 47.86 -3.21 -4.42
N ALA A 754 47.66 -2.37 -5.44
CA ALA A 754 48.19 -0.99 -5.46
C ALA A 754 47.66 -0.18 -4.26
N ARG A 755 46.37 -0.32 -3.92
CA ARG A 755 45.77 0.30 -2.73
C ARG A 755 46.46 -0.15 -1.43
N ALA A 756 46.73 -1.44 -1.28
CA ALA A 756 47.44 -1.98 -0.12
C ALA A 756 48.92 -1.54 -0.08
N LEU A 757 49.60 -1.49 -1.24
CA LEU A 757 50.97 -1.02 -1.35
C LEU A 757 51.11 0.46 -0.98
N LEU A 758 50.16 1.29 -1.42
CA LEU A 758 50.11 2.71 -1.09
C LEU A 758 49.95 2.93 0.41
N LEU A 759 49.08 2.15 1.07
CA LEU A 759 48.88 2.19 2.53
C LEU A 759 50.15 1.84 3.31
N ASN A 760 51.01 0.99 2.74
CA ASN A 760 52.22 0.47 3.37
C ASN A 760 51.97 -0.14 4.78
N PRO A 761 51.09 -1.14 4.91
CA PRO A 761 50.63 -1.69 6.19
C PRO A 761 51.69 -2.49 6.95
N LYS A 762 51.61 -2.54 8.28
CA LYS A 762 52.45 -3.42 9.12
C LYS A 762 51.94 -4.86 9.14
N ILE A 763 50.62 -5.01 9.03
CA ILE A 763 49.92 -6.29 9.00
C ILE A 763 49.23 -6.42 7.64
N LEU A 764 49.49 -7.51 6.94
CA LEU A 764 48.91 -7.79 5.64
C LEU A 764 48.01 -9.04 5.73
N LEU A 765 46.76 -8.87 5.35
CA LEU A 765 45.74 -9.91 5.31
C LEU A 765 45.38 -10.20 3.84
N LEU A 766 45.62 -11.43 3.40
CA LEU A 766 45.37 -11.86 2.02
C LEU A 766 44.34 -12.99 2.01
N ASP A 767 43.20 -12.79 1.35
CA ASP A 767 42.16 -13.81 1.21
C ASP A 767 42.11 -14.29 -0.25
N GLU A 768 42.72 -15.44 -0.54
CA GLU A 768 42.67 -16.08 -1.86
C GLU A 768 42.92 -15.16 -3.09
N ALA A 769 43.83 -14.19 -2.99
CA ALA A 769 44.01 -13.12 -3.98
C ALA A 769 44.39 -13.56 -5.42
N THR A 770 44.52 -14.85 -5.71
CA THR A 770 44.83 -15.42 -7.03
C THR A 770 43.78 -16.40 -7.56
N SER A 771 42.67 -16.68 -6.84
CA SER A 771 41.82 -17.85 -7.11
C SER A 771 40.82 -17.74 -8.27
N ALA A 772 40.79 -16.63 -9.03
CA ALA A 772 39.84 -16.44 -10.14
C ALA A 772 40.45 -15.72 -11.36
N LEU A 773 41.73 -15.98 -11.66
CA LEU A 773 42.49 -15.28 -12.69
C LEU A 773 42.93 -16.21 -13.84
N ASP A 774 43.00 -15.66 -15.05
CA ASP A 774 43.70 -16.27 -16.17
C ASP A 774 45.22 -16.37 -15.88
N ALA A 775 45.91 -17.30 -16.55
CA ALA A 775 47.30 -17.66 -16.22
C ALA A 775 48.29 -16.48 -16.32
N GLU A 776 48.10 -15.58 -17.29
CA GLU A 776 48.93 -14.38 -17.46
C GLU A 776 48.70 -13.38 -16.33
N SER A 777 47.42 -13.07 -16.04
CA SER A 777 47.05 -12.20 -14.93
C SER A 777 47.50 -12.76 -13.58
N GLU A 778 47.44 -14.08 -13.40
CA GLU A 778 47.87 -14.75 -12.17
C GLU A 778 49.36 -14.53 -11.89
N TYR A 779 50.22 -14.65 -12.91
CA TYR A 779 51.66 -14.42 -12.74
C TYR A 779 51.95 -12.99 -12.27
N LEU A 780 51.36 -11.99 -12.93
CA LEU A 780 51.55 -10.57 -12.61
C LEU A 780 51.02 -10.21 -11.22
N VAL A 781 49.89 -10.80 -10.81
CA VAL A 781 49.30 -10.62 -9.48
C VAL A 781 50.15 -11.29 -8.42
N LYS A 782 50.64 -12.51 -8.66
CA LYS A 782 51.51 -13.22 -7.73
C LYS A 782 52.80 -12.43 -7.48
N GLU A 783 53.44 -11.94 -8.53
CA GLU A 783 54.65 -11.12 -8.40
C GLU A 783 54.41 -9.87 -7.56
N ALA A 784 53.27 -9.19 -7.77
CA ALA A 784 52.89 -8.03 -6.99
C ALA A 784 52.63 -8.37 -5.50
N ILE A 785 52.00 -9.51 -5.22
CA ILE A 785 51.78 -10.03 -3.86
C ILE A 785 53.12 -10.36 -3.19
N ASP A 786 54.02 -11.06 -3.87
CA ASP A 786 55.34 -11.42 -3.35
C ASP A 786 56.17 -10.17 -2.97
N ARG A 787 56.03 -9.07 -3.73
CA ARG A 787 56.62 -7.76 -3.37
C ARG A 787 55.94 -7.13 -2.15
N LEU A 788 54.61 -7.21 -2.07
CA LEU A 788 53.82 -6.64 -0.97
C LEU A 788 54.09 -7.37 0.36
N MET A 789 54.36 -8.68 0.34
CA MET A 789 54.55 -9.51 1.55
C MET A 789 55.86 -9.28 2.30
N ARG A 790 56.87 -8.62 1.70
CA ARG A 790 58.19 -8.44 2.32
C ARG A 790 58.14 -7.51 3.54
N ASP A 791 58.89 -7.87 4.59
CA ASP A 791 59.10 -7.09 5.81
C ASP A 791 57.82 -6.73 6.59
N ARG A 792 56.80 -7.61 6.54
CA ARG A 792 55.49 -7.43 7.18
C ARG A 792 55.05 -8.69 7.92
N THR A 793 54.11 -8.53 8.83
CA THR A 793 53.35 -9.67 9.38
C THR A 793 52.28 -10.06 8.37
N VAL A 794 52.35 -11.27 7.81
CA VAL A 794 51.42 -11.70 6.75
C VAL A 794 50.57 -12.87 7.21
N LEU A 795 49.25 -12.71 7.12
CA LEU A 795 48.28 -13.79 7.23
C LEU A 795 47.63 -14.04 5.87
N VAL A 796 47.78 -15.24 5.34
CA VAL A 796 47.18 -15.63 4.06
C VAL A 796 46.17 -16.75 4.27
N ILE A 797 44.96 -16.58 3.76
CA ILE A 797 44.02 -17.69 3.54
C ILE A 797 44.38 -18.33 2.20
N ALA A 798 44.97 -19.51 2.27
CA ALA A 798 45.56 -20.15 1.10
C ALA A 798 44.69 -21.30 0.60
N HIS A 799 44.32 -21.21 -0.67
CA HIS A 799 43.68 -22.28 -1.43
C HIS A 799 44.56 -22.82 -2.55
N ARG A 800 45.74 -22.24 -2.80
CA ARG A 800 46.72 -22.73 -3.77
C ARG A 800 48.01 -23.16 -3.08
N LEU A 801 48.55 -24.30 -3.49
CA LEU A 801 49.77 -24.87 -2.93
C LEU A 801 50.97 -23.90 -3.00
N SER A 802 51.09 -23.14 -4.09
CA SER A 802 52.19 -22.20 -4.33
C SER A 802 52.34 -21.13 -3.25
N THR A 803 51.25 -20.71 -2.61
CA THR A 803 51.28 -19.73 -1.52
C THR A 803 51.55 -20.39 -0.16
N VAL A 804 51.23 -21.68 -0.01
CA VAL A 804 51.44 -22.44 1.23
C VAL A 804 52.88 -22.91 1.37
N VAL A 805 53.52 -23.34 0.27
CA VAL A 805 54.90 -23.87 0.26
C VAL A 805 55.90 -22.82 0.79
N ASN A 806 55.69 -21.55 0.46
CA ASN A 806 56.56 -20.45 0.88
C ASN A 806 56.20 -19.86 2.25
N ALA A 807 55.19 -20.41 2.95
CA ALA A 807 54.78 -19.91 4.25
C ALA A 807 55.74 -20.38 5.36
N THR A 808 56.11 -19.47 6.26
CA THR A 808 56.93 -19.78 7.46
C THR A 808 56.20 -20.74 8.39
N THR A 809 54.87 -20.63 8.48
CA THR A 809 54.03 -21.53 9.29
C THR A 809 52.70 -21.75 8.60
N VAL A 810 52.25 -23.00 8.61
CA VAL A 810 50.96 -23.44 8.08
C VAL A 810 50.09 -23.87 9.25
N LEU A 811 48.86 -23.34 9.31
CA LEU A 811 47.84 -23.70 10.29
C LEU A 811 46.66 -24.32 9.57
N VAL A 812 46.33 -25.57 9.93
CA VAL A 812 45.19 -26.27 9.36
C VAL A 812 43.97 -26.07 10.25
N ILE A 813 43.00 -25.32 9.74
CA ILE A 813 41.75 -25.04 10.45
C ILE A 813 40.67 -26.03 10.00
N ASN A 814 40.13 -26.79 10.95
CA ASN A 814 39.03 -27.71 10.70
C ASN A 814 37.97 -27.58 11.79
N GLN A 815 36.70 -27.45 11.40
CA GLN A 815 35.55 -27.34 12.32
C GLN A 815 35.73 -26.29 13.45
N GLY A 816 36.44 -25.19 13.15
CA GLY A 816 36.67 -24.10 14.09
C GLY A 816 37.82 -24.31 15.07
N THR A 817 38.66 -25.35 14.93
CA THR A 817 39.86 -25.59 15.75
C THR A 817 41.11 -25.67 14.86
N ILE A 818 42.29 -25.40 15.45
CA ILE A 818 43.58 -25.68 14.81
C ILE A 818 43.86 -27.18 14.96
N SER A 819 43.83 -27.93 13.87
CA SER A 819 44.06 -29.38 13.86
C SER A 819 45.54 -29.74 13.67
N GLU A 820 46.26 -28.96 12.86
CA GLU A 820 47.69 -29.18 12.59
C GLU A 820 48.41 -27.84 12.49
N ARG A 821 49.71 -27.84 12.87
CA ARG A 821 50.60 -26.69 12.82
C ARG A 821 52.01 -27.17 12.48
N GLY A 822 52.65 -26.51 11.51
CA GLY A 822 54.02 -26.83 11.11
C GLY A 822 54.41 -26.14 9.81
N THR A 823 55.59 -26.49 9.27
CA THR A 823 55.99 -26.10 7.91
C THR A 823 55.37 -27.01 6.86
N HIS A 824 55.41 -26.62 5.58
CA HIS A 824 54.96 -27.49 4.48
C HIS A 824 55.61 -28.88 4.55
N ASP A 825 56.94 -28.91 4.68
CA ASP A 825 57.72 -30.15 4.67
C ASP A 825 57.44 -31.06 5.89
N GLU A 826 57.04 -30.48 7.02
CA GLU A 826 56.63 -31.22 8.21
C GLU A 826 55.24 -31.83 8.03
N LEU A 827 54.28 -31.04 7.55
CA LEU A 827 52.88 -31.45 7.46
C LEU A 827 52.63 -32.45 6.32
N VAL A 828 53.40 -32.41 5.22
CA VAL A 828 53.29 -33.40 4.14
C VAL A 828 53.78 -34.79 4.58
N LYS A 829 54.69 -34.88 5.55
CA LYS A 829 55.17 -36.19 6.05
C LYS A 829 54.12 -36.96 6.83
N ASN A 830 53.11 -36.27 7.37
CA ASN A 830 52.01 -36.92 8.07
C ASN A 830 50.94 -37.38 7.05
N GLU A 831 51.10 -38.60 6.53
CA GLU A 831 50.17 -39.18 5.54
C GLU A 831 48.72 -39.32 6.05
N SER A 832 48.52 -39.35 7.38
CA SER A 832 47.21 -39.38 8.01
C SER A 832 46.59 -37.98 8.25
N GLY A 833 47.37 -36.92 8.01
CA GLY A 833 46.96 -35.53 8.26
C GLY A 833 45.92 -35.02 7.26
N ILE A 834 45.10 -34.07 7.72
CA ILE A 834 44.18 -33.29 6.89
C ILE A 834 44.99 -32.49 5.86
N TYR A 835 46.14 -31.94 6.25
CA TYR A 835 47.01 -31.19 5.32
C TYR A 835 47.45 -32.06 4.14
N TYR A 836 48.03 -33.23 4.41
CA TYR A 836 48.48 -34.16 3.38
C TYR A 836 47.35 -34.52 2.42
N ASN A 837 46.15 -34.79 2.94
CA ASN A 837 44.98 -35.07 2.12
C ASN A 837 44.55 -33.89 1.23
N LEU A 838 44.66 -32.65 1.74
CA LEU A 838 44.39 -31.43 0.95
C LEU A 838 45.42 -31.26 -0.17
N VAL A 839 46.71 -31.45 0.14
CA VAL A 839 47.81 -31.39 -0.84
C VAL A 839 47.65 -32.46 -1.92
N LYS A 840 47.41 -33.71 -1.52
CA LYS A 840 47.18 -34.84 -2.43
C LYS A 840 46.00 -34.59 -3.37
N ARG A 841 44.90 -34.00 -2.86
CA ARG A 841 43.75 -33.62 -3.69
C ARG A 841 44.08 -32.53 -4.71
N GLN A 842 44.89 -31.55 -4.36
CA GLN A 842 45.30 -30.49 -5.30
C GLN A 842 46.28 -30.99 -6.35
N LEU A 843 47.20 -31.89 -5.98
CA LEU A 843 48.16 -32.50 -6.91
C LEU A 843 47.52 -33.56 -7.82
N GLY A 844 46.45 -34.23 -7.36
CA GLY A 844 45.71 -35.22 -8.16
C GLY A 844 44.59 -34.65 -9.04
N SER A 845 44.33 -33.34 -8.98
CA SER A 845 43.35 -32.63 -9.81
C SER A 845 43.96 -31.86 -10.99
N ASN A 846 45.30 -31.86 -11.10
CA ASN A 846 46.06 -31.46 -12.28
C ASN A 846 46.59 -32.71 -12.97
#